data_AF-A0A1J5J6L7-F1
#
_entry.id   AF-A0A1J5J6L7-F1
#
_cell.length_a   1.000
_cell.length_b   1.000
_cell.length_c   1.000
_cell.angle_alpha   90.00
_cell.angle_beta   90.00
_cell.angle_gamma   90.00
#
_symmetry.space_group_name_H-M   'P 1'
#
loop_
_entity.id
_entity.type
_entity.pdbx_description
1 polymer ?
#
loop_
_entity_poly.entity_id
_entity_poly.type
_entity_poly.pdbx_seq_one_letter_code
_entity_poly.pdbx_strand_id
1 'polypeptide(L)'
;MNAKILLVFGIIFCLFPAAYGENFSKIIIITPDELNSQAQELGKFYNQNIPTEIYKISDFENFLELDVGFMGYNDDSLCAWEQVKNYEHTGKFNYTLAKKIRKFLSQQNSSYVILFGNTTAIPPSYYYFDKYYYDPTDKYNLWVPTDLFYAVFDEENLTMKHAAGRILVSNEQDASAMVEKIKNYNKTISKIGLFGGKIFNGDDEYMDEISALHTLQNLNLNYTKFFETDGNFTSSKLADALKNYDLVFHFGHGSGVSACFSNKCVWGNLNTNSSAIFVSVACMNGAYDSATIPIWDYFSKSFAENLLKNDSITYVGGSRVNYGAARITLNNGSADNYDVGDMNEILEYFMTSKKNTTGEAYIDAFERMKNDGLDEYRLRTIMEFVLLGSPLLKFKKNNFHFTKENLTINISKNSRKTIGSNYYGIDGTLPVFYINDTVNISCLSSLNEDAFIKVIYTINSNTIIGGANLLNFSPDTKGLYLIKCTNRDEKRFYFKVENNVTYVSIIDAMAGYHTPDNNNNSLYDSFNVWVKVNVTESGTYTVSGKIDVAGAFASSASNTTYLTKGVNGVVLCFDGKNIRSSKKDGNFNINVEIYKDNDRQDKATKCCSPYYKYTDFESSASSFIKFSDIYEYGVNVTVDITKNGTYTINGDVYCNKSNVEDVYYEKNLTEGINEISIFFNKSAVAGKCAFGGTKFSFKNVTLRFNNSNHNDDFRCVALTTTYPELSYGNCCCDSCEKCAKKLVDANCNEINLTFDINFADGTCINLVNSANKSFDCNKHKIKGFFGYNYGINLKNSQNITIRNCAITNFFEGIKIDNANNIYLFNNSISSNRDNGIYIKNSACLFVANNSVFSNKWHGVSLDNLSNSTIAGNFINLNKNVGIYVYGSLLDITNNTILNNYMGIISYYSNLTINANTIRKNKNFDIYSVNWLLSYGDNNTCDKYDGWKDNSTDKGCVTKCRYPEDIFDVVEMLEYLSGEKGYGEIGVCVDANNDGFENLSDALEIITKIMREY
;
A
#
# COMPACT_ATOMS: atom_id res chain seq x y z
N MET A 1 4.74 -33.44 52.95
CA MET A 1 5.69 -32.75 53.85
C MET A 1 5.69 -31.29 53.43
N ASN A 2 5.28 -30.42 54.36
CA ASN A 2 5.16 -28.95 54.31
C ASN A 2 4.19 -28.30 53.32
N ALA A 3 2.94 -28.22 53.80
CA ALA A 3 2.05 -27.09 53.61
C ALA A 3 2.43 -25.91 54.54
N LYS A 4 1.90 -24.72 54.21
CA LYS A 4 1.76 -23.48 55.00
C LYS A 4 2.94 -22.49 54.97
N ILE A 5 2.82 -21.49 54.09
CA ILE A 5 2.73 -20.04 54.35
C ILE A 5 1.94 -19.48 53.14
N LEU A 6 0.62 -19.36 53.25
CA LEU A 6 -0.15 -18.11 53.40
C LEU A 6 0.04 -17.10 52.24
N LEU A 7 -0.95 -16.95 51.35
CA LEU A 7 -2.12 -16.06 51.47
C LEU A 7 -1.81 -14.59 51.10
N VAL A 8 -1.65 -14.28 49.80
CA VAL A 8 -2.24 -13.11 49.12
C VAL A 8 -2.22 -13.41 47.60
N PHE A 9 -3.28 -13.05 46.85
CA PHE A 9 -3.40 -13.08 45.38
C PHE A 9 -3.67 -14.42 44.69
N GLY A 10 -4.84 -15.00 44.94
CA GLY A 10 -5.27 -16.17 44.19
C GLY A 10 -6.77 -16.42 44.12
N ILE A 11 -7.63 -15.40 44.15
CA ILE A 11 -9.04 -15.50 43.75
C ILE A 11 -9.50 -14.14 43.21
N ILE A 12 -9.96 -14.14 41.95
CA ILE A 12 -10.85 -13.23 41.20
C ILE A 12 -10.28 -13.09 39.78
N PHE A 13 -10.42 -14.14 39.00
CA PHE A 13 -10.44 -14.08 37.54
C PHE A 13 -11.33 -15.24 37.08
N CYS A 14 -12.39 -14.89 36.35
CA CYS A 14 -13.51 -15.72 35.85
C CYS A 14 -14.81 -15.51 36.61
N LEU A 15 -15.56 -14.49 36.18
CA LEU A 15 -17.02 -14.43 36.01
C LEU A 15 -17.38 -12.95 35.82
N PHE A 16 -17.56 -12.49 34.58
CA PHE A 16 -18.60 -11.52 34.19
C PHE A 16 -18.66 -11.43 32.65
N PRO A 17 -19.56 -12.18 32.01
CA PRO A 17 -20.19 -11.72 30.78
C PRO A 17 -21.30 -10.72 31.12
N ALA A 18 -21.35 -9.62 30.37
CA ALA A 18 -22.49 -8.73 30.12
C ALA A 18 -23.51 -8.52 31.28
N ALA A 19 -23.35 -7.41 32.00
CA ALA A 19 -24.45 -6.70 32.64
C ALA A 19 -24.21 -5.18 32.54
N TYR A 20 -24.85 -4.54 31.56
CA TYR A 20 -24.92 -3.08 31.43
C TYR A 20 -25.77 -2.54 32.59
N GLY A 21 -25.14 -1.92 33.58
CA GLY A 21 -25.84 -1.26 34.68
C GLY A 21 -24.96 -1.00 35.90
N GLU A 22 -24.02 -0.05 35.80
CA GLU A 22 -23.37 0.53 37.00
C GLU A 22 -23.43 2.06 36.95
N ASN A 23 -23.85 2.65 38.07
CA ASN A 23 -24.24 4.06 38.25
C ASN A 23 -23.11 5.05 37.94
N PHE A 24 -23.18 5.71 36.79
CA PHE A 24 -22.41 6.93 36.54
C PHE A 24 -22.99 8.11 37.36
N SER A 25 -22.12 8.86 38.07
CA SER A 25 -22.50 9.63 39.26
C SER A 25 -22.44 11.17 39.16
N LYS A 26 -21.88 11.75 38.08
CA LYS A 26 -21.69 13.22 37.94
C LYS A 26 -21.42 13.72 36.52
N ILE A 27 -21.58 15.02 36.30
CA ILE A 27 -21.17 15.78 35.11
C ILE A 27 -19.85 16.48 35.41
N ILE A 28 -18.93 16.45 34.44
CA ILE A 28 -17.69 17.22 34.48
C ILE A 28 -17.73 18.27 33.37
N ILE A 29 -17.55 19.54 33.72
CA ILE A 29 -17.39 20.63 32.77
C ILE A 29 -15.93 21.08 32.77
N ILE A 30 -15.29 21.02 31.61
CA ILE A 30 -13.93 21.53 31.40
C ILE A 30 -14.05 22.83 30.61
N THR A 31 -13.45 23.91 31.10
CA THR A 31 -13.59 25.27 30.55
C THR A 31 -12.26 26.02 30.59
N PRO A 32 -11.98 26.95 29.66
CA PRO A 32 -10.95 27.96 29.88
C PRO A 32 -11.32 28.88 31.05
N ASP A 33 -10.30 29.42 31.71
CA ASP A 33 -10.43 30.31 32.86
C ASP A 33 -11.28 31.55 32.55
N GLU A 34 -11.19 32.08 31.34
CA GLU A 34 -11.95 33.24 30.86
C GLU A 34 -13.45 32.98 30.76
N LEU A 35 -13.86 31.72 30.53
CA LEU A 35 -15.28 31.35 30.40
C LEU A 35 -15.85 30.70 31.68
N ASN A 36 -15.10 30.72 32.77
CA ASN A 36 -15.47 30.05 34.01
C ASN A 36 -16.79 30.58 34.60
N SER A 37 -17.11 31.87 34.42
CA SER A 37 -18.38 32.44 34.93
C SER A 37 -19.60 31.79 34.25
N GLN A 38 -19.56 31.66 32.93
CA GLN A 38 -20.62 31.03 32.14
C GLN A 38 -20.67 29.52 32.37
N ALA A 39 -19.51 28.86 32.51
CA ALA A 39 -19.44 27.46 32.90
C ALA A 39 -20.05 27.20 34.29
N GLN A 40 -19.83 28.11 35.26
CA GLN A 40 -20.47 28.06 36.58
C GLN A 40 -21.98 28.23 36.52
N GLU A 41 -22.47 29.11 35.64
CA GLU A 41 -23.90 29.24 35.41
C GLU A 41 -24.51 27.95 34.83
N LEU A 42 -23.88 27.38 33.81
CA LEU A 42 -24.31 26.11 33.22
C LEU A 42 -24.25 24.96 34.24
N GLY A 43 -23.18 24.90 35.03
CA GLY A 43 -23.00 23.90 36.07
C GLY A 43 -24.06 23.99 37.15
N LYS A 44 -24.43 25.20 37.59
CA LYS A 44 -25.55 25.41 38.54
C LYS A 44 -26.87 24.89 38.00
N PHE A 45 -27.15 25.09 36.71
CA PHE A 45 -28.35 24.57 36.07
C PHE A 45 -28.40 23.03 36.11
N TYR A 46 -27.31 22.36 35.71
CA TYR A 46 -27.28 20.90 35.71
C TYR A 46 -27.21 20.28 37.12
N ASN A 47 -26.52 20.93 38.06
CA ASN A 47 -26.37 20.49 39.45
C ASN A 47 -27.70 20.36 40.20
N GLN A 48 -28.78 20.94 39.67
CA GLN A 48 -30.14 20.74 40.19
C GLN A 48 -30.59 19.28 40.11
N ASN A 49 -30.06 18.51 39.14
CA ASN A 49 -30.50 17.14 38.87
C ASN A 49 -29.36 16.12 38.90
N ILE A 50 -28.15 16.50 38.47
CA ILE A 50 -26.99 15.61 38.41
C ILE A 50 -25.80 16.37 39.00
N PRO A 51 -25.09 15.82 40.00
CA PRO A 51 -23.92 16.47 40.59
C PRO A 51 -22.97 16.96 39.51
N THR A 52 -22.57 18.23 39.54
CA THR A 52 -21.75 18.85 38.50
C THR A 52 -20.49 19.47 39.09
N GLU A 53 -19.35 19.10 38.53
CA GLU A 53 -18.04 19.64 38.87
C GLU A 53 -17.48 20.43 37.68
N ILE A 54 -16.71 21.48 37.98
CA ILE A 54 -16.15 22.39 36.98
C ILE A 54 -14.65 22.46 37.18
N TYR A 55 -13.91 22.31 36.09
CA TYR A 55 -12.46 22.37 36.04
C TYR A 55 -12.02 23.38 35.00
N LYS A 56 -11.17 24.32 35.43
CA LYS A 56 -10.55 25.32 34.57
C LYS A 56 -9.29 24.73 33.93
N ILE A 57 -8.87 25.27 32.79
CA ILE A 57 -7.63 24.83 32.16
C ILE A 57 -6.42 24.98 33.11
N SER A 58 -6.38 26.04 33.92
CA SER A 58 -5.35 26.20 34.96
C SER A 58 -5.26 25.03 35.94
N ASP A 59 -6.37 24.32 36.19
CA ASP A 59 -6.41 23.24 37.18
C ASP A 59 -5.62 22.01 36.70
N PHE A 60 -5.35 21.92 35.39
CA PHE A 60 -4.59 20.82 34.78
C PHE A 60 -3.08 21.06 34.77
N GLU A 61 -2.56 22.20 35.21
CA GLU A 61 -1.12 22.51 35.15
C GLU A 61 -0.27 21.42 35.82
N ASN A 62 -0.72 20.90 36.97
CA ASN A 62 -0.01 19.93 37.79
C ASN A 62 -0.42 18.46 37.57
N PHE A 63 -1.28 18.18 36.59
CA PHE A 63 -1.70 16.82 36.28
C PHE A 63 -0.63 16.04 35.51
N LEU A 64 -0.57 14.72 35.77
CA LEU A 64 0.27 13.81 35.02
C LEU A 64 -0.28 13.62 33.60
N GLU A 65 0.62 13.36 32.66
CA GLU A 65 0.27 13.04 31.29
C GLU A 65 -0.10 11.56 31.15
N LEU A 66 -0.97 11.25 30.19
CA LEU A 66 -1.29 9.88 29.78
C LEU A 66 -0.28 9.40 28.73
N ASP A 67 0.21 8.17 28.85
CA ASP A 67 0.93 7.49 27.76
C ASP A 67 -0.08 7.02 26.72
N VAL A 68 0.13 7.41 25.45
CA VAL A 68 -0.80 7.17 24.36
C VAL A 68 -0.23 6.10 23.43
N GLY A 69 -0.95 5.00 23.27
CA GLY A 69 -0.56 3.88 22.39
C GLY A 69 -1.20 3.91 20.99
N PHE A 70 -2.21 4.76 20.78
CA PHE A 70 -2.98 4.77 19.53
C PHE A 70 -2.25 5.49 18.38
N MET A 71 -2.31 4.95 17.16
CA MET A 71 -1.65 5.52 15.98
C MET A 71 -2.17 6.93 15.65
N GLY A 72 -1.27 7.89 15.47
CA GLY A 72 -1.60 9.29 15.13
C GLY A 72 -0.53 10.25 15.61
N TYR A 73 -0.95 11.33 16.28
CA TYR A 73 -0.06 12.43 16.66
C TYR A 73 1.18 12.02 17.50
N ASN A 74 1.13 10.93 18.25
CA ASN A 74 2.26 10.42 19.03
C ASN A 74 3.41 9.87 18.16
N ASP A 75 3.14 9.49 16.91
CA ASP A 75 4.13 9.00 15.99
C ASP A 75 4.57 10.11 15.05
N ASP A 76 5.66 10.77 15.45
CA ASP A 76 6.27 11.83 14.65
C ASP A 76 6.74 11.37 13.28
N SER A 77 6.72 10.07 13.00
CA SER A 77 7.14 9.52 11.73
C SER A 77 6.11 9.61 10.61
N LEU A 78 4.85 9.84 10.94
CA LEU A 78 3.75 9.89 9.99
C LEU A 78 3.84 11.14 9.08
N CYS A 79 3.31 11.05 7.86
CA CYS A 79 3.46 12.16 6.90
C CYS A 79 2.64 13.37 7.29
N ALA A 80 3.12 14.54 6.88
CA ALA A 80 2.55 15.82 7.28
C ALA A 80 2.43 16.02 8.80
N TRP A 81 3.07 15.18 9.62
CA TRP A 81 3.08 15.36 11.07
C TRP A 81 3.64 16.73 11.46
N GLU A 82 4.66 17.21 10.75
CA GLU A 82 5.22 18.56 10.94
C GLU A 82 4.18 19.68 10.75
N GLN A 83 3.18 19.49 9.89
CA GLN A 83 2.09 20.46 9.72
C GLN A 83 1.27 20.56 11.01
N VAL A 84 0.83 19.42 11.55
CA VAL A 84 0.08 19.38 12.82
C VAL A 84 0.95 19.87 13.98
N LYS A 85 2.23 19.47 14.00
CA LYS A 85 3.22 19.88 15.01
C LYS A 85 3.51 21.38 14.98
N ASN A 86 3.54 22.01 13.81
CA ASN A 86 3.73 23.45 13.70
C ASN A 86 2.62 24.23 14.41
N TYR A 87 1.39 23.70 14.43
CA TYR A 87 0.31 24.29 15.21
C TYR A 87 0.52 24.16 16.72
N GLU A 88 1.25 23.14 17.19
CA GLU A 88 1.70 23.08 18.59
C GLU A 88 2.80 24.11 18.87
N HIS A 89 3.78 24.27 17.98
CA HIS A 89 4.83 25.30 18.13
C HIS A 89 4.28 26.73 18.13
N THR A 90 3.23 26.99 17.34
CA THR A 90 2.54 28.30 17.31
C THR A 90 1.52 28.48 18.44
N GLY A 91 1.41 27.53 19.36
CA GLY A 91 0.51 27.58 20.52
C GLY A 91 -0.98 27.38 20.18
N LYS A 92 -1.31 27.00 18.94
CA LYS A 92 -2.68 26.76 18.49
C LYS A 92 -3.22 25.37 18.84
N PHE A 93 -2.33 24.42 19.12
CA PHE A 93 -2.67 23.06 19.58
C PHE A 93 -1.84 22.70 20.82
N ASN A 94 -2.47 22.34 21.93
CA ASN A 94 -1.77 21.96 23.16
C ASN A 94 -1.92 20.46 23.45
N TYR A 95 -1.07 19.63 22.86
CA TYR A 95 -1.19 18.17 23.01
C TYR A 95 -0.91 17.70 24.46
N THR A 96 0.01 18.36 25.17
CA THR A 96 0.25 18.10 26.58
C THR A 96 -1.02 18.30 27.41
N LEU A 97 -1.75 19.39 27.22
CA LEU A 97 -3.02 19.63 27.90
C LEU A 97 -4.06 18.55 27.56
N ALA A 98 -4.15 18.12 26.28
CA ALA A 98 -5.04 17.03 25.90
C ALA A 98 -4.73 15.74 26.66
N LYS A 99 -3.45 15.36 26.78
CA LYS A 99 -3.02 14.19 27.56
C LYS A 99 -3.36 14.29 29.04
N LYS A 100 -3.18 15.47 29.65
CA LYS A 100 -3.51 15.71 31.06
C LYS A 100 -5.02 15.61 31.32
N ILE A 101 -5.84 16.18 30.45
CA ILE A 101 -7.30 16.06 30.52
C ILE A 101 -7.72 14.60 30.39
N ARG A 102 -7.18 13.87 29.40
CA ARG A 102 -7.45 12.43 29.20
C ARG A 102 -7.06 11.62 30.43
N LYS A 103 -5.87 11.87 31.00
CA LYS A 103 -5.41 11.20 32.22
C LYS A 103 -6.38 11.44 33.37
N PHE A 104 -6.77 12.69 33.61
CA PHE A 104 -7.74 13.05 34.64
C PHE A 104 -9.07 12.31 34.42
N LEU A 105 -9.67 12.40 33.23
CA LEU A 105 -10.95 11.78 32.91
C LEU A 105 -10.92 10.24 33.04
N SER A 106 -9.80 9.60 32.69
CA SER A 106 -9.64 8.15 32.87
C SER A 106 -9.83 7.70 34.33
N GLN A 107 -9.51 8.58 35.29
CA GLN A 107 -9.61 8.32 36.73
C GLN A 107 -10.95 8.74 37.33
N GLN A 108 -11.80 9.45 36.58
CA GLN A 108 -13.09 9.91 37.08
C GLN A 108 -14.18 8.86 36.89
N ASN A 109 -15.10 8.76 37.84
CA ASN A 109 -16.39 8.11 37.63
C ASN A 109 -17.41 9.21 37.28
N SER A 110 -17.69 9.39 35.98
CA SER A 110 -18.59 10.44 35.46
C SER A 110 -19.54 9.85 34.43
N SER A 111 -20.72 10.47 34.25
CA SER A 111 -21.70 10.08 33.23
C SER A 111 -21.53 10.90 31.96
N TYR A 112 -21.16 12.18 32.12
CA TYR A 112 -21.03 13.13 31.02
C TYR A 112 -19.82 14.03 31.19
N VAL A 113 -19.19 14.39 30.07
CA VAL A 113 -18.13 15.39 29.98
C VAL A 113 -18.54 16.47 29.00
N ILE A 114 -18.51 17.72 29.45
CA ILE A 114 -18.74 18.90 28.62
C ILE A 114 -17.41 19.60 28.40
N LEU A 115 -17.01 19.71 27.13
CA LEU A 115 -15.90 20.57 26.71
C LEU A 115 -16.49 21.94 26.36
N PHE A 116 -16.39 22.90 27.28
CA PHE A 116 -16.99 24.23 27.14
C PHE A 116 -15.95 25.22 26.62
N GLY A 117 -15.76 25.26 25.30
CA GLY A 117 -14.73 26.09 24.66
C GLY A 117 -14.33 25.62 23.26
N ASN A 118 -13.57 26.47 22.56
CA ASN A 118 -13.00 26.17 21.24
C ASN A 118 -11.72 25.31 21.33
N THR A 119 -11.16 24.93 20.17
CA THR A 119 -10.01 24.02 20.10
C THR A 119 -8.68 24.63 20.51
N THR A 120 -8.54 25.96 20.49
CA THR A 120 -7.32 26.62 20.98
C THR A 120 -7.27 26.63 22.51
N ALA A 121 -8.44 26.71 23.17
CA ALA A 121 -8.56 26.68 24.62
C ALA A 121 -8.60 25.24 25.17
N ILE A 122 -9.44 24.39 24.58
CA ILE A 122 -9.57 22.97 24.92
C ILE A 122 -9.23 22.18 23.66
N PRO A 123 -8.00 21.66 23.52
CA PRO A 123 -7.56 20.97 22.30
C PRO A 123 -8.46 19.79 21.95
N PRO A 124 -8.47 19.33 20.68
CA PRO A 124 -8.94 17.98 20.36
C PRO A 124 -8.21 16.95 21.23
N SER A 125 -8.91 15.87 21.61
CA SER A 125 -8.31 14.79 22.41
C SER A 125 -7.12 14.14 21.70
N TYR A 126 -7.17 14.10 20.36
CA TYR A 126 -6.14 13.54 19.51
C TYR A 126 -6.31 13.98 18.05
N TYR A 127 -5.23 13.86 17.28
CA TYR A 127 -5.28 13.84 15.82
C TYR A 127 -4.92 12.43 15.35
N TYR A 128 -5.92 11.72 14.82
CA TYR A 128 -5.77 10.41 14.21
C TYR A 128 -5.20 10.55 12.80
N PHE A 129 -4.31 9.65 12.41
CA PHE A 129 -3.74 9.61 11.06
C PHE A 129 -4.39 8.48 10.26
N ASP A 130 -5.09 8.83 9.19
CA ASP A 130 -5.67 7.85 8.28
C ASP A 130 -4.67 7.46 7.19
N LYS A 131 -4.00 6.33 7.38
CA LYS A 131 -3.03 5.81 6.39
C LYS A 131 -3.68 5.23 5.12
N TYR A 132 -5.00 5.04 5.10
CA TYR A 132 -5.74 4.46 3.97
C TYR A 132 -6.52 5.51 3.18
N TYR A 133 -6.42 6.78 3.56
CA TYR A 133 -7.04 7.87 2.83
C TYR A 133 -6.58 7.88 1.36
N TYR A 134 -7.55 7.94 0.44
CA TYR A 134 -7.32 7.72 -0.98
C TYR A 134 -6.50 8.82 -1.67
N ASP A 135 -6.50 10.05 -1.12
CA ASP A 135 -5.69 11.17 -1.63
C ASP A 135 -4.59 11.52 -0.61
N PRO A 136 -3.42 10.91 -0.74
CA PRO A 136 -2.34 11.12 0.21
C PRO A 136 -1.67 12.51 0.05
N THR A 137 -2.02 13.31 -0.98
CA THR A 137 -1.55 14.69 -1.12
C THR A 137 -2.34 15.68 -0.27
N ASP A 138 -3.57 15.31 0.10
CA ASP A 138 -4.46 16.11 0.94
C ASP A 138 -4.13 15.90 2.42
N LYS A 139 -3.11 16.63 2.86
CA LYS A 139 -2.58 16.64 4.22
C LYS A 139 -3.63 17.04 5.28
N TYR A 140 -4.67 17.78 4.89
CA TYR A 140 -5.70 18.23 5.81
C TYR A 140 -6.64 17.07 6.20
N ASN A 141 -7.09 16.27 5.23
CA ASN A 141 -7.98 15.14 5.49
C ASN A 141 -7.26 13.88 5.97
N LEU A 142 -5.95 13.77 5.78
CA LEU A 142 -5.12 12.72 6.39
C LEU A 142 -5.10 12.76 7.93
N TRP A 143 -5.28 13.95 8.52
CA TRP A 143 -5.23 14.16 9.96
C TRP A 143 -6.61 14.52 10.51
N VAL A 144 -7.24 13.54 11.15
CA VAL A 144 -8.62 13.61 11.66
C VAL A 144 -8.61 14.08 13.13
N PRO A 145 -9.14 15.27 13.45
CA PRO A 145 -9.31 15.72 14.83
C PRO A 145 -10.46 14.95 15.47
N THR A 146 -10.25 14.52 16.71
CA THR A 146 -11.29 13.81 17.45
C THR A 146 -11.33 14.21 18.93
N ASP A 147 -12.54 14.27 19.47
CA ASP A 147 -12.80 14.36 20.91
C ASP A 147 -13.13 12.99 21.52
N LEU A 148 -13.13 11.93 20.70
CA LEU A 148 -13.47 10.57 21.12
C LEU A 148 -12.63 10.10 22.31
N PHE A 149 -11.33 10.39 22.35
CA PHE A 149 -10.46 9.95 23.44
C PHE A 149 -10.68 10.73 24.75
N TYR A 150 -11.51 11.78 24.75
CA TYR A 150 -12.04 12.30 26.01
C TYR A 150 -13.13 11.42 26.60
N ALA A 151 -13.76 10.53 25.83
CA ALA A 151 -14.81 9.60 26.25
C ALA A 151 -14.33 8.15 26.43
N VAL A 152 -13.22 7.77 25.79
CA VAL A 152 -12.63 6.42 25.84
C VAL A 152 -11.75 6.25 27.09
N PHE A 153 -11.88 5.10 27.76
CA PHE A 153 -11.02 4.71 28.89
C PHE A 153 -9.95 3.69 28.51
N ASP A 154 -10.30 2.75 27.63
CA ASP A 154 -9.38 1.74 27.09
C ASP A 154 -9.23 2.00 25.60
N GLU A 155 -8.07 2.53 25.20
CA GLU A 155 -7.77 2.91 23.82
C GLU A 155 -7.55 1.70 22.90
N GLU A 156 -7.09 0.56 23.44
CA GLU A 156 -6.84 -0.64 22.66
C GLU A 156 -8.15 -1.25 22.17
N ASN A 157 -9.17 -1.26 23.04
CA ASN A 157 -10.49 -1.81 22.74
C ASN A 157 -11.53 -0.72 22.39
N LEU A 158 -11.13 0.55 22.38
CA LEU A 158 -12.00 1.73 22.24
C LEU A 158 -13.25 1.66 23.12
N THR A 159 -13.08 1.32 24.40
CA THR A 159 -14.20 1.17 25.34
C THR A 159 -14.63 2.53 25.89
N MET A 160 -15.89 2.89 25.67
CA MET A 160 -16.48 4.16 26.11
C MET A 160 -16.81 4.13 27.61
N LYS A 161 -16.49 5.23 28.32
CA LYS A 161 -16.78 5.38 29.76
C LYS A 161 -17.90 6.37 30.04
N HIS A 162 -17.93 7.49 29.33
CA HIS A 162 -18.92 8.55 29.54
C HIS A 162 -19.20 9.31 28.25
N ALA A 163 -20.34 9.98 28.19
CA ALA A 163 -20.72 10.76 27.01
C ALA A 163 -20.01 12.11 27.01
N ALA A 164 -19.13 12.32 26.03
CA ALA A 164 -18.47 13.60 25.80
C ALA A 164 -19.19 14.40 24.70
N GLY A 165 -19.29 15.72 24.88
CA GLY A 165 -19.75 16.65 23.84
C GLY A 165 -19.11 18.01 24.00
N ARG A 166 -18.86 18.69 22.86
CA ARG A 166 -18.20 20.00 22.84
C ARG A 166 -19.19 21.12 22.62
N ILE A 167 -19.35 21.99 23.61
CA ILE A 167 -20.05 23.26 23.45
C ILE A 167 -19.04 24.28 22.91
N LEU A 168 -19.09 24.51 21.60
CA LEU A 168 -18.10 25.31 20.90
C LEU A 168 -18.38 26.81 21.04
N VAL A 169 -17.68 27.47 21.96
CA VAL A 169 -17.80 28.90 22.27
C VAL A 169 -16.41 29.53 22.35
N SER A 170 -16.26 30.79 21.91
CA SER A 170 -14.94 31.45 21.80
C SER A 170 -14.77 32.69 22.68
N ASN A 171 -15.85 33.23 23.24
CA ASN A 171 -15.84 34.42 24.09
C ASN A 171 -17.05 34.39 25.03
N GLU A 172 -17.06 35.29 26.02
CA GLU A 172 -18.09 35.40 27.03
C GLU A 172 -19.51 35.60 26.45
N GLN A 173 -19.64 36.38 25.37
CA GLN A 173 -20.94 36.67 24.76
C GLN A 173 -21.53 35.42 24.10
N ASP A 174 -20.75 34.73 23.27
CA ASP A 174 -21.15 33.48 22.63
C ASP A 174 -21.47 32.40 23.69
N ALA A 175 -20.67 32.34 24.76
CA ALA A 175 -20.85 31.44 25.89
C ALA A 175 -22.18 31.70 26.64
N SER A 176 -22.46 32.95 27.03
CA SER A 176 -23.70 33.32 27.70
C SER A 176 -24.93 33.05 26.82
N ALA A 177 -24.86 33.35 25.53
CA ALA A 177 -25.95 33.07 24.60
C ALA A 177 -26.25 31.56 24.49
N MET A 178 -25.22 30.72 24.40
CA MET A 178 -25.38 29.27 24.34
C MET A 178 -25.88 28.68 25.67
N VAL A 179 -25.42 29.18 26.82
CA VAL A 179 -25.91 28.75 28.14
C VAL A 179 -27.40 29.06 28.28
N GLU A 180 -27.85 30.25 27.91
CA GLU A 180 -29.27 30.59 27.89
C GLU A 180 -30.06 29.71 26.92
N LYS A 181 -29.51 29.43 25.74
CA LYS A 181 -30.15 28.54 24.76
C LYS A 181 -30.34 27.12 25.32
N ILE A 182 -29.36 26.61 26.06
CA ILE A 182 -29.40 25.29 26.71
C ILE A 182 -30.40 25.27 27.88
N LYS A 183 -30.40 26.30 28.75
CA LYS A 183 -31.36 26.39 29.88
C LYS A 183 -32.80 26.42 29.39
N ASN A 184 -33.05 27.08 28.26
CA ASN A 184 -34.37 27.18 27.64
C ASN A 184 -34.69 26.01 26.69
N TYR A 185 -33.79 25.03 26.55
CA TYR A 185 -34.01 23.88 25.67
C TYR A 185 -34.96 22.87 26.32
N ASN A 186 -36.19 22.83 25.79
CA ASN A 186 -37.16 21.80 26.11
C ASN A 186 -37.91 21.40 24.83
N LYS A 187 -37.35 20.46 24.06
CA LYS A 187 -37.92 19.99 22.80
C LYS A 187 -38.13 18.48 22.80
N THR A 188 -39.26 18.06 22.25
CA THR A 188 -39.52 16.67 21.85
C THR A 188 -39.32 16.62 20.35
N ILE A 189 -38.46 15.74 19.85
CA ILE A 189 -38.25 15.61 18.40
C ILE A 189 -39.51 14.99 17.82
N SER A 190 -40.23 15.79 17.05
CA SER A 190 -41.50 15.43 16.42
C SER A 190 -41.58 15.82 14.94
N LYS A 191 -40.80 16.82 14.52
CA LYS A 191 -40.73 17.31 13.14
C LYS A 191 -39.28 17.32 12.64
N ILE A 192 -39.03 16.66 11.52
CA ILE A 192 -37.71 16.60 10.87
C ILE A 192 -37.75 17.34 9.52
N GLY A 193 -36.81 18.24 9.29
CA GLY A 193 -36.56 18.81 7.95
C GLY A 193 -35.49 17.97 7.24
N LEU A 194 -35.85 17.35 6.11
CA LEU A 194 -34.97 16.45 5.38
C LEU A 194 -34.43 17.10 4.10
N PHE A 195 -33.12 17.22 3.99
CA PHE A 195 -32.43 17.71 2.80
C PHE A 195 -31.67 16.58 2.11
N GLY A 196 -31.72 16.58 0.78
CA GLY A 196 -31.12 15.61 -0.11
C GLY A 196 -31.21 16.14 -1.54
N GLY A 197 -30.44 15.57 -2.47
CA GLY A 197 -30.41 16.07 -3.84
C GLY A 197 -29.51 15.25 -4.76
N LYS A 198 -29.03 15.92 -5.81
CA LYS A 198 -27.99 15.38 -6.70
C LYS A 198 -26.60 15.73 -6.15
N ILE A 199 -25.84 14.69 -5.87
CA ILE A 199 -24.47 14.64 -5.35
C ILE A 199 -23.52 15.57 -6.14
N PHE A 200 -23.04 15.16 -7.31
CA PHE A 200 -22.11 15.93 -8.13
C PHE A 200 -22.68 16.34 -9.50
N ASN A 201 -22.03 17.32 -10.14
CA ASN A 201 -22.36 17.71 -11.51
C ASN A 201 -22.09 16.54 -12.47
N GLY A 202 -23.07 16.19 -13.30
CA GLY A 202 -22.97 15.08 -14.25
C GLY A 202 -23.54 13.74 -13.76
N ASP A 203 -23.85 13.60 -12.46
CA ASP A 203 -24.46 12.38 -11.92
C ASP A 203 -25.93 12.26 -12.33
N ASP A 204 -26.37 11.20 -12.98
CA ASP A 204 -27.77 11.07 -13.41
C ASP A 204 -28.77 10.74 -12.25
N GLU A 205 -28.30 10.74 -10.99
CA GLU A 205 -28.92 9.92 -9.93
C GLU A 205 -29.28 10.71 -8.66
N TYR A 206 -30.49 10.47 -8.16
CA TYR A 206 -31.08 11.12 -6.98
C TYR A 206 -30.67 10.40 -5.67
N MET A 207 -29.43 9.95 -5.58
CA MET A 207 -28.94 9.01 -4.56
C MET A 207 -29.12 9.54 -3.13
N ASP A 208 -28.75 10.79 -2.87
CA ASP A 208 -28.84 11.38 -1.52
C ASP A 208 -30.26 11.49 -1.02
N GLU A 209 -31.23 11.78 -1.90
CA GLU A 209 -32.64 11.81 -1.50
C GLU A 209 -33.10 10.44 -1.04
N ILE A 210 -32.60 9.38 -1.67
CA ILE A 210 -32.97 8.00 -1.33
C ILE A 210 -32.34 7.59 -0.01
N SER A 211 -31.04 7.86 0.17
CA SER A 211 -30.34 7.65 1.43
C SER A 211 -30.99 8.41 2.58
N ALA A 212 -31.33 9.68 2.34
CA ALA A 212 -32.03 10.54 3.30
C ALA A 212 -33.41 9.98 3.68
N LEU A 213 -34.17 9.43 2.71
CA LEU A 213 -35.46 8.79 2.99
C LEU A 213 -35.30 7.48 3.76
N HIS A 214 -34.34 6.64 3.38
CA HIS A 214 -34.07 5.35 4.02
C HIS A 214 -33.84 5.52 5.53
N THR A 215 -32.90 6.39 5.89
CA THR A 215 -32.50 6.64 7.28
C THR A 215 -33.65 7.16 8.13
N LEU A 216 -34.62 7.89 7.55
CA LEU A 216 -35.76 8.43 8.28
C LEU A 216 -37.01 7.54 8.27
N GLN A 217 -37.19 6.67 7.26
CA GLN A 217 -38.30 5.72 7.21
C GLN A 217 -38.29 4.73 8.40
N ASN A 218 -37.13 4.51 9.01
CA ASN A 218 -36.97 3.66 10.21
C ASN A 218 -37.32 4.38 11.52
N LEU A 219 -37.53 5.70 11.51
CA LEU A 219 -37.69 6.50 12.73
C LEU A 219 -39.13 6.68 13.21
N ASN A 220 -40.14 6.36 12.39
CA ASN A 220 -41.57 6.60 12.70
C ASN A 220 -41.85 8.06 13.16
N LEU A 221 -41.17 9.05 12.59
CA LEU A 221 -41.33 10.48 12.91
C LEU A 221 -41.88 11.25 11.71
N ASN A 222 -42.55 12.38 11.97
CA ASN A 222 -43.01 13.26 10.90
C ASN A 222 -41.83 14.03 10.29
N TYR A 223 -41.72 14.02 8.96
CA TYR A 223 -40.65 14.70 8.24
C TYR A 223 -41.21 15.52 7.08
N THR A 224 -40.52 16.59 6.71
CA THR A 224 -40.79 17.39 5.51
C THR A 224 -39.58 17.40 4.62
N LYS A 225 -39.80 17.15 3.33
CA LYS A 225 -38.74 17.09 2.31
C LYS A 225 -38.42 18.50 1.81
N PHE A 226 -37.14 18.84 1.83
CA PHE A 226 -36.56 20.08 1.29
C PHE A 226 -35.53 19.74 0.21
N PHE A 227 -35.89 18.82 -0.68
CA PHE A 227 -34.97 18.31 -1.68
C PHE A 227 -34.54 19.38 -2.70
N GLU A 228 -33.26 19.35 -3.06
CA GLU A 228 -32.69 20.27 -4.04
C GLU A 228 -33.39 20.14 -5.40
N THR A 229 -33.74 18.92 -5.78
CA THR A 229 -34.32 18.62 -7.10
C THR A 229 -35.76 19.09 -7.25
N ASP A 230 -36.44 19.38 -6.14
CA ASP A 230 -37.73 20.07 -6.11
C ASP A 230 -37.57 21.59 -5.96
N GLY A 231 -36.35 22.11 -6.12
CA GLY A 231 -36.03 23.54 -6.00
C GLY A 231 -36.02 24.06 -4.56
N ASN A 232 -36.02 23.18 -3.56
CA ASN A 232 -36.15 23.56 -2.15
C ASN A 232 -34.83 23.70 -1.40
N PHE A 233 -33.68 23.59 -2.09
CA PHE A 233 -32.38 23.85 -1.48
C PHE A 233 -31.94 25.31 -1.69
N THR A 234 -32.24 26.16 -0.72
CA THR A 234 -31.82 27.56 -0.66
C THR A 234 -31.53 27.97 0.79
N SER A 235 -30.76 29.05 1.00
CA SER A 235 -30.50 29.57 2.36
C SER A 235 -31.79 29.95 3.09
N SER A 236 -32.82 30.44 2.38
CA SER A 236 -34.13 30.74 2.98
C SER A 236 -34.83 29.47 3.47
N LYS A 237 -34.84 28.40 2.66
CA LYS A 237 -35.47 27.13 3.04
C LYS A 237 -34.73 26.45 4.19
N LEU A 238 -33.41 26.53 4.22
CA LEU A 238 -32.61 26.07 5.36
C LEU A 238 -32.95 26.87 6.62
N ALA A 239 -33.04 28.20 6.52
CA ALA A 239 -33.43 29.05 7.64
C ALA A 239 -34.85 28.72 8.15
N ASP A 240 -35.80 28.47 7.24
CA ASP A 240 -37.16 28.06 7.58
C ASP A 240 -37.19 26.69 8.27
N ALA A 241 -36.41 25.72 7.77
CA ALA A 241 -36.28 24.40 8.36
C ALA A 241 -35.72 24.48 9.78
N LEU A 242 -34.64 25.24 9.97
CA LEU A 242 -34.04 25.45 11.28
C LEU A 242 -35.05 26.07 12.26
N LYS A 243 -35.79 27.11 11.87
CA LYS A 243 -36.76 27.77 12.77
C LYS A 243 -37.94 26.88 13.17
N ASN A 244 -38.47 26.08 12.24
CA ASN A 244 -39.78 25.45 12.37
C ASN A 244 -39.73 23.94 12.69
N TYR A 245 -38.55 23.32 12.64
CA TYR A 245 -38.35 21.90 12.85
C TYR A 245 -37.46 21.64 14.07
N ASP A 246 -37.61 20.45 14.66
CA ASP A 246 -36.85 20.06 15.85
C ASP A 246 -35.45 19.56 15.47
N LEU A 247 -35.37 18.92 14.30
CA LEU A 247 -34.15 18.36 13.75
C LEU A 247 -34.09 18.62 12.24
N VAL A 248 -32.91 18.97 11.74
CA VAL A 248 -32.61 19.07 10.32
C VAL A 248 -31.60 17.99 9.97
N PHE A 249 -31.94 17.10 9.05
CA PHE A 249 -31.05 16.07 8.54
C PHE A 249 -30.66 16.46 7.11
N HIS A 250 -29.36 16.65 6.90
CA HIS A 250 -28.78 16.98 5.62
C HIS A 250 -27.93 15.81 5.11
N PHE A 251 -28.23 15.33 3.92
CA PHE A 251 -27.39 14.39 3.20
C PHE A 251 -26.96 15.04 1.90
N GLY A 252 -25.66 15.27 1.69
CA GLY A 252 -25.13 15.94 0.50
C GLY A 252 -23.61 16.00 0.51
N HIS A 253 -23.02 16.94 -0.24
CA HIS A 253 -21.59 17.24 -0.13
C HIS A 253 -21.32 18.44 0.76
N GLY A 254 -20.07 18.51 1.21
CA GLY A 254 -19.57 19.63 1.98
C GLY A 254 -18.21 20.06 1.44
N SER A 255 -17.99 21.37 1.44
CA SER A 255 -16.68 21.99 1.17
C SER A 255 -15.89 22.25 2.46
N GLY A 256 -16.42 21.80 3.60
CA GLY A 256 -16.02 22.21 4.94
C GLY A 256 -16.64 23.53 5.40
N VAL A 257 -16.89 24.48 4.49
CA VAL A 257 -17.44 25.81 4.82
C VAL A 257 -18.91 25.98 4.42
N SER A 258 -19.43 25.08 3.59
CA SER A 258 -20.80 25.10 3.09
C SER A 258 -21.33 23.68 2.85
N ALA A 259 -22.64 23.51 3.07
CA ALA A 259 -23.40 22.34 2.62
C ALA A 259 -23.84 22.54 1.17
N CYS A 260 -23.69 21.52 0.32
CA CYS A 260 -23.85 21.65 -1.13
C CYS A 260 -24.52 20.44 -1.78
N PHE A 261 -25.14 20.70 -2.93
CA PHE A 261 -25.64 19.73 -3.90
C PHE A 261 -25.24 20.18 -5.29
N SER A 262 -24.59 19.33 -6.07
CA SER A 262 -24.12 19.68 -7.42
C SER A 262 -23.33 21.00 -7.40
N ASN A 263 -23.84 22.07 -7.99
CA ASN A 263 -23.25 23.40 -7.98
C ASN A 263 -23.93 24.41 -7.03
N LYS A 264 -24.92 24.00 -6.24
CA LYS A 264 -25.64 24.85 -5.29
C LYS A 264 -25.12 24.63 -3.88
N CYS A 265 -24.82 25.70 -3.16
CA CYS A 265 -24.31 25.64 -1.79
C CYS A 265 -25.07 26.60 -0.87
N VAL A 266 -25.15 26.26 0.40
CA VAL A 266 -25.66 27.11 1.49
C VAL A 266 -24.62 27.20 2.61
N TRP A 267 -24.56 28.37 3.24
CA TRP A 267 -23.62 28.67 4.31
C TRP A 267 -24.36 28.79 5.65
N GLY A 268 -23.64 28.57 6.76
CA GLY A 268 -24.16 28.83 8.10
C GLY A 268 -24.29 30.33 8.40
N ASN A 269 -24.64 30.68 9.65
CA ASN A 269 -24.82 32.06 10.12
C ASN A 269 -25.99 32.81 9.44
N LEU A 270 -27.15 32.14 9.38
CA LEU A 270 -28.43 32.62 8.87
C LEU A 270 -29.20 33.48 9.89
N ASN A 271 -28.73 33.58 11.14
CA ASN A 271 -29.32 34.35 12.24
C ASN A 271 -30.79 33.97 12.57
N THR A 272 -31.07 32.67 12.58
CA THR A 272 -32.39 32.11 12.88
C THR A 272 -32.73 32.07 14.37
N ASN A 273 -31.72 32.14 15.25
CA ASN A 273 -31.85 31.91 16.70
C ASN A 273 -32.53 30.56 17.05
N SER A 274 -32.35 29.55 16.19
CA SER A 274 -33.03 28.26 16.36
C SER A 274 -32.27 27.31 17.29
N SER A 275 -33.02 26.52 18.06
CA SER A 275 -32.53 25.38 18.84
C SER A 275 -32.75 24.03 18.16
N ALA A 276 -32.80 23.96 16.82
CA ALA A 276 -32.85 22.70 16.10
C ALA A 276 -31.53 21.91 16.27
N ILE A 277 -31.60 20.58 16.20
CA ILE A 277 -30.42 19.72 16.06
C ILE A 277 -30.12 19.56 14.57
N PHE A 278 -28.86 19.74 14.16
CA PHE A 278 -28.43 19.56 12.78
C PHE A 278 -27.62 18.27 12.65
N VAL A 279 -28.05 17.36 11.79
CA VAL A 279 -27.38 16.11 11.46
C VAL A 279 -26.93 16.16 10.01
N SER A 280 -25.66 15.83 9.73
CA SER A 280 -25.12 15.99 8.37
C SER A 280 -24.23 14.84 7.92
N VAL A 281 -24.64 14.19 6.81
CA VAL A 281 -23.74 13.39 5.96
C VAL A 281 -23.18 14.35 4.90
N ALA A 282 -22.04 14.99 5.19
CA ALA A 282 -21.33 15.85 4.25
C ALA A 282 -19.87 16.05 4.69
N CYS A 283 -18.94 15.94 3.74
CA CYS A 283 -17.50 16.07 3.99
C CYS A 283 -17.14 17.39 4.70
N MET A 284 -16.32 17.30 5.73
CA MET A 284 -15.66 18.41 6.44
C MET A 284 -16.59 19.42 7.13
N ASN A 285 -17.91 19.32 6.99
CA ASN A 285 -18.85 20.30 7.53
C ASN A 285 -18.78 20.40 9.05
N GLY A 286 -18.40 19.32 9.73
CA GLY A 286 -18.18 19.24 11.18
C GLY A 286 -16.76 19.56 11.62
N ALA A 287 -15.89 20.08 10.75
CA ALA A 287 -14.53 20.47 11.12
C ALA A 287 -14.58 21.54 12.22
N TYR A 288 -14.35 21.14 13.46
CA TYR A 288 -14.48 22.01 14.64
C TYR A 288 -13.16 22.63 15.07
N ASP A 289 -12.08 22.29 14.37
CA ASP A 289 -10.71 22.65 14.65
C ASP A 289 -10.19 23.79 13.77
N SER A 290 -11.05 24.53 13.06
CA SER A 290 -10.64 25.58 12.13
C SER A 290 -9.79 26.70 12.77
N ALA A 291 -10.00 26.95 14.07
CA ALA A 291 -9.19 27.89 14.86
C ALA A 291 -7.76 27.37 15.09
N THR A 292 -7.58 26.05 15.09
CA THR A 292 -6.28 25.37 15.20
C THR A 292 -5.67 25.15 13.82
N ILE A 293 -6.38 24.47 12.92
CA ILE A 293 -6.00 24.15 11.54
C ILE A 293 -7.08 24.70 10.59
N PRO A 294 -6.82 25.78 9.83
CA PRO A 294 -7.81 26.35 8.92
C PRO A 294 -8.14 25.36 7.80
N ILE A 295 -9.41 25.34 7.37
CA ILE A 295 -9.90 24.46 6.29
C ILE A 295 -9.29 24.89 4.94
N TRP A 296 -9.21 26.20 4.72
CA TRP A 296 -8.64 26.83 3.52
C TRP A 296 -7.91 28.10 3.96
N ASP A 297 -6.89 28.53 3.22
CA ASP A 297 -6.09 29.74 3.53
C ASP A 297 -6.94 31.01 3.75
N TYR A 298 -8.16 31.05 3.20
CA TYR A 298 -9.06 32.20 3.25
C TYR A 298 -10.25 32.05 4.22
N PHE A 299 -10.56 30.84 4.69
CA PHE A 299 -11.77 30.59 5.48
C PHE A 299 -11.43 30.17 6.92
N SER A 300 -11.96 30.93 7.87
CA SER A 300 -11.61 30.80 9.29
C SER A 300 -12.59 29.98 10.13
N LYS A 301 -13.71 29.52 9.56
CA LYS A 301 -14.74 28.71 10.25
C LYS A 301 -15.44 27.72 9.33
N SER A 302 -15.75 26.54 9.86
CA SER A 302 -16.54 25.53 9.16
C SER A 302 -18.03 25.86 9.11
N PHE A 303 -18.76 25.05 8.35
CA PHE A 303 -20.21 25.11 8.29
C PHE A 303 -20.85 24.91 9.68
N ALA A 304 -20.42 23.89 10.44
CA ALA A 304 -20.93 23.61 11.79
C ALA A 304 -20.62 24.75 12.78
N GLU A 305 -19.41 25.32 12.73
CA GLU A 305 -19.04 26.44 13.62
C GLU A 305 -19.88 27.68 13.39
N ASN A 306 -20.21 27.98 12.13
CA ASN A 306 -21.10 29.08 11.79
C ASN A 306 -22.56 28.77 12.18
N LEU A 307 -23.01 27.53 12.04
CA LEU A 307 -24.33 27.07 12.48
C LEU A 307 -24.52 27.20 13.99
N LEU A 308 -23.55 26.76 14.78
CA LEU A 308 -23.64 26.71 16.24
C LEU A 308 -23.65 28.09 16.90
N LYS A 309 -23.24 29.15 16.18
CA LYS A 309 -23.27 30.52 16.69
C LYS A 309 -24.69 30.97 17.03
N ASN A 310 -25.64 30.79 16.10
CA ASN A 310 -27.02 31.26 16.27
C ASN A 310 -28.08 30.32 15.69
N ASP A 311 -27.73 29.38 14.81
CA ASP A 311 -28.69 28.72 13.94
C ASP A 311 -29.07 27.30 14.37
N SER A 312 -28.23 26.67 15.18
CA SER A 312 -28.46 25.34 15.74
C SER A 312 -28.02 25.32 17.20
N ILE A 313 -28.56 24.36 17.98
CA ILE A 313 -28.06 24.08 19.33
C ILE A 313 -27.02 22.95 19.34
N THR A 314 -27.03 22.10 18.31
CA THR A 314 -26.14 20.93 18.21
C THR A 314 -25.93 20.53 16.77
N TYR A 315 -24.70 20.16 16.43
CA TYR A 315 -24.33 19.55 15.17
C TYR A 315 -23.78 18.14 15.40
N VAL A 316 -24.19 17.20 14.56
CA VAL A 316 -23.73 15.81 14.56
C VAL A 316 -23.38 15.39 13.13
N GLY A 317 -22.17 14.90 12.90
CA GLY A 317 -21.69 14.54 11.57
C GLY A 317 -20.18 14.27 11.56
N GLY A 318 -19.55 14.37 10.39
CA GLY A 318 -18.10 14.15 10.23
C GLY A 318 -17.26 15.43 10.25
N SER A 319 -16.06 15.36 10.81
CA SER A 319 -15.07 16.44 10.90
C SER A 319 -14.12 16.53 9.69
N ARG A 320 -14.02 15.46 8.89
CA ARG A 320 -13.21 15.36 7.66
C ARG A 320 -14.06 14.75 6.53
N VAL A 321 -13.44 14.28 5.45
CA VAL A 321 -14.15 13.68 4.31
C VAL A 321 -15.02 12.51 4.75
N ASN A 322 -16.30 12.45 4.41
CA ASN A 322 -17.17 11.37 4.90
C ASN A 322 -17.32 10.26 3.86
N TYR A 323 -17.30 9.00 4.31
CA TYR A 323 -17.75 7.86 3.50
C TYR A 323 -19.25 7.63 3.72
N GLY A 324 -20.07 8.43 3.04
CA GLY A 324 -21.53 8.44 3.25
C GLY A 324 -22.36 7.87 2.11
N ALA A 325 -21.83 7.77 0.89
CA ALA A 325 -22.62 7.43 -0.29
C ALA A 325 -23.24 6.03 -0.20
N ALA A 326 -24.52 5.92 -0.54
CA ALA A 326 -25.24 4.65 -0.57
C ALA A 326 -25.10 3.95 -1.93
N ARG A 327 -25.33 2.64 -1.93
CA ARG A 327 -25.50 1.81 -3.12
C ARG A 327 -26.94 1.31 -3.18
N ILE A 328 -27.58 1.47 -4.33
CA ILE A 328 -28.96 1.07 -4.58
C ILE A 328 -28.95 -0.23 -5.37
N THR A 329 -29.74 -1.21 -4.94
CA THR A 329 -30.02 -2.41 -5.72
C THR A 329 -31.47 -2.41 -6.19
N LEU A 330 -31.65 -2.38 -7.51
CA LEU A 330 -32.93 -2.46 -8.20
C LEU A 330 -33.41 -3.91 -8.34
N ASN A 331 -34.67 -4.13 -7.99
CA ASN A 331 -35.38 -5.36 -8.31
C ASN A 331 -36.45 -5.09 -9.36
N ASN A 332 -36.13 -5.40 -10.62
CA ASN A 332 -36.97 -5.13 -11.79
C ASN A 332 -37.54 -3.69 -11.80
N GLY A 333 -36.67 -2.71 -11.58
CA GLY A 333 -36.96 -1.28 -11.59
C GLY A 333 -37.26 -0.71 -10.22
N SER A 334 -37.75 -1.52 -9.29
CA SER A 334 -38.06 -1.07 -7.93
C SER A 334 -36.78 -0.83 -7.13
N ALA A 335 -36.62 0.38 -6.59
CA ALA A 335 -35.54 0.70 -5.65
C ALA A 335 -36.01 0.37 -4.23
N ASP A 336 -35.84 -0.89 -3.83
CA ASP A 336 -36.28 -1.37 -2.51
C ASP A 336 -35.12 -1.73 -1.58
N ASN A 337 -33.92 -2.01 -2.11
CA ASN A 337 -32.78 -2.46 -1.32
C ASN A 337 -31.59 -1.49 -1.42
N TYR A 338 -30.96 -1.23 -0.28
CA TYR A 338 -29.99 -0.16 -0.09
C TYR A 338 -28.87 -0.61 0.83
N ASP A 339 -27.62 -0.43 0.39
CA ASP A 339 -26.46 -0.47 1.27
C ASP A 339 -26.06 0.97 1.57
N VAL A 340 -26.10 1.37 2.83
CA VAL A 340 -25.75 2.73 3.25
C VAL A 340 -24.25 2.84 3.54
N GLY A 341 -23.64 3.98 3.20
CA GLY A 341 -22.23 4.23 3.57
C GLY A 341 -22.05 4.43 5.08
N ASP A 342 -20.83 4.21 5.59
CA ASP A 342 -20.53 4.18 7.02
C ASP A 342 -20.98 5.44 7.77
N MET A 343 -20.74 6.64 7.24
CA MET A 343 -21.17 7.88 7.90
C MET A 343 -22.70 7.99 7.96
N ASN A 344 -23.41 7.48 6.95
CA ASN A 344 -24.87 7.45 7.01
C ASN A 344 -25.35 6.44 8.04
N GLU A 345 -24.71 5.28 8.11
CA GLU A 345 -25.04 4.21 9.06
C GLU A 345 -24.87 4.66 10.52
N ILE A 346 -23.73 5.27 10.88
CA ILE A 346 -23.52 5.75 12.26
C ILE A 346 -24.51 6.87 12.64
N LEU A 347 -24.87 7.73 11.70
CA LEU A 347 -25.89 8.76 11.91
C LEU A 347 -27.30 8.15 12.01
N GLU A 348 -27.59 7.09 11.27
CA GLU A 348 -28.80 6.31 11.46
C GLU A 348 -28.83 5.67 12.85
N TYR A 349 -27.69 5.18 13.35
CA TYR A 349 -27.63 4.60 14.70
C TYR A 349 -27.89 5.65 15.78
N PHE A 350 -27.33 6.85 15.62
CA PHE A 350 -27.63 7.99 16.47
C PHE A 350 -29.13 8.32 16.45
N MET A 351 -29.70 8.37 15.25
CA MET A 351 -31.10 8.72 15.04
C MET A 351 -32.07 7.62 15.47
N THR A 352 -31.69 6.36 15.45
CA THR A 352 -32.53 5.21 15.88
C THR A 352 -32.29 4.82 17.34
N SER A 353 -31.30 5.43 18.00
CA SER A 353 -30.99 5.17 19.41
C SER A 353 -32.22 5.36 20.32
N LYS A 354 -32.40 4.43 21.26
CA LYS A 354 -33.44 4.48 22.30
C LYS A 354 -33.05 5.35 23.50
N LYS A 355 -31.85 5.93 23.47
CA LYS A 355 -31.35 6.83 24.50
C LYS A 355 -32.00 8.22 24.38
N ASN A 356 -32.08 8.94 25.48
CA ASN A 356 -32.87 10.18 25.58
C ASN A 356 -32.02 11.46 25.64
N THR A 357 -30.70 11.34 25.49
CA THR A 357 -29.78 12.48 25.41
C THR A 357 -28.90 12.35 24.18
N THR A 358 -28.45 13.49 23.66
CA THR A 358 -27.49 13.56 22.53
C THR A 358 -26.22 12.78 22.81
N GLY A 359 -25.66 12.87 24.01
CA GLY A 359 -24.44 12.16 24.38
C GLY A 359 -24.62 10.65 24.46
N GLU A 360 -25.72 10.17 25.05
CA GLU A 360 -25.97 8.73 25.11
C GLU A 360 -26.30 8.13 23.75
N ALA A 361 -27.05 8.84 22.91
CA ALA A 361 -27.32 8.41 21.54
C ALA A 361 -26.05 8.38 20.69
N TYR A 362 -25.12 9.31 20.93
CA TYR A 362 -23.81 9.35 20.29
C TYR A 362 -22.96 8.13 20.65
N ILE A 363 -22.92 7.76 21.95
CA ILE A 363 -22.24 6.52 22.39
C ILE A 363 -22.92 5.27 21.83
N ASP A 364 -24.24 5.20 21.88
CA ASP A 364 -25.00 4.05 21.38
C ASP A 364 -24.73 3.83 19.88
N ALA A 365 -24.61 4.91 19.10
CA ALA A 365 -24.22 4.85 17.70
C ALA A 365 -22.82 4.27 17.49
N PHE A 366 -21.85 4.80 18.24
CA PHE A 366 -20.48 4.32 18.24
C PHE A 366 -20.40 2.83 18.61
N GLU A 367 -21.04 2.41 19.70
CA GLU A 367 -20.97 1.03 20.19
C GLU A 367 -21.61 0.05 19.21
N ARG A 368 -22.73 0.44 18.57
CA ARG A 368 -23.35 -0.39 17.54
C ARG A 368 -22.42 -0.58 16.34
N MET A 369 -21.85 0.50 15.79
CA MET A 369 -20.91 0.38 14.68
C MET A 369 -19.68 -0.45 15.05
N LYS A 370 -19.13 -0.25 16.25
CA LYS A 370 -18.01 -1.08 16.75
C LYS A 370 -18.37 -2.56 16.82
N ASN A 371 -19.56 -2.89 17.31
CA ASN A 371 -20.02 -4.27 17.45
C ASN A 371 -20.33 -4.94 16.10
N ASP A 372 -20.70 -4.16 15.08
CA ASP A 372 -20.91 -4.65 13.71
C ASP A 372 -19.58 -4.89 12.96
N GLY A 373 -18.45 -4.46 13.54
CA GLY A 373 -17.10 -4.66 13.02
C GLY A 373 -16.43 -3.35 12.61
N LEU A 374 -15.12 -3.25 12.89
CA LEU A 374 -14.28 -2.09 12.57
C LEU A 374 -13.22 -2.48 11.54
N ASP A 375 -13.53 -2.25 10.26
CA ASP A 375 -12.50 -2.15 9.23
C ASP A 375 -11.88 -0.74 9.23
N GLU A 376 -10.98 -0.49 8.27
CA GLU A 376 -10.29 0.80 8.13
C GLU A 376 -11.24 1.98 7.88
N TYR A 377 -12.30 1.79 7.08
CA TYR A 377 -13.27 2.84 6.74
C TYR A 377 -14.16 3.18 7.93
N ARG A 378 -14.62 2.17 8.66
CA ARG A 378 -15.42 2.35 9.87
C ARG A 378 -14.63 2.94 11.02
N LEU A 379 -13.37 2.52 11.21
CA LEU A 379 -12.50 3.13 12.22
C LEU A 379 -12.34 4.63 11.97
N ARG A 380 -12.05 5.00 10.73
CA ARG A 380 -11.94 6.41 10.33
C ARG A 380 -13.25 7.17 10.52
N THR A 381 -14.38 6.58 10.12
CA THR A 381 -15.73 7.16 10.30
C THR A 381 -15.99 7.49 11.77
N ILE A 382 -15.62 6.58 12.67
CA ILE A 382 -15.72 6.78 14.12
C ILE A 382 -14.80 7.89 14.63
N MET A 383 -13.58 8.02 14.08
CA MET A 383 -12.64 9.07 14.49
C MET A 383 -13.13 10.46 14.08
N GLU A 384 -13.76 10.59 12.91
CA GLU A 384 -14.27 11.86 12.41
C GLU A 384 -15.69 12.18 12.88
N PHE A 385 -16.43 11.20 13.40
CA PHE A 385 -17.75 11.40 13.97
C PHE A 385 -17.67 12.34 15.18
N VAL A 386 -18.45 13.42 15.17
CA VAL A 386 -18.39 14.47 16.20
C VAL A 386 -19.77 14.85 16.72
N LEU A 387 -19.83 15.09 18.03
CA LEU A 387 -20.96 15.72 18.72
C LEU A 387 -20.56 17.14 19.17
N LEU A 388 -20.95 18.13 18.37
CA LEU A 388 -20.72 19.54 18.67
C LEU A 388 -22.01 20.12 19.30
N GLY A 389 -22.08 20.05 20.61
CA GLY A 389 -23.20 20.52 21.43
C GLY A 389 -23.10 19.96 22.84
N SER A 390 -24.10 20.24 23.68
CA SER A 390 -24.15 19.63 25.00
C SER A 390 -24.55 18.15 24.89
N PRO A 391 -23.86 17.21 25.56
CA PRO A 391 -24.24 15.79 25.58
C PRO A 391 -25.49 15.52 26.43
N LEU A 392 -25.98 16.51 27.18
CA LEU A 392 -27.13 16.40 28.07
C LEU A 392 -28.42 16.93 27.46
N LEU A 393 -28.42 17.36 26.20
CA LEU A 393 -29.65 17.83 25.56
C LEU A 393 -30.64 16.67 25.48
N LYS A 394 -31.69 16.77 26.29
CA LYS A 394 -32.74 15.76 26.33
C LYS A 394 -33.60 15.87 25.08
N PHE A 395 -33.73 14.78 24.36
CA PHE A 395 -34.78 14.65 23.36
C PHE A 395 -35.56 13.37 23.63
N LYS A 396 -36.88 13.49 23.59
CA LYS A 396 -37.76 12.32 23.44
C LYS A 396 -38.20 12.29 21.98
N LYS A 397 -38.18 11.09 21.41
CA LYS A 397 -38.81 10.85 20.11
C LYS A 397 -40.27 10.52 20.40
N ASN A 398 -41.19 11.34 19.88
CA ASN A 398 -42.61 11.02 20.00
C ASN A 398 -42.91 9.89 19.03
N ASN A 399 -42.99 8.64 19.54
CA ASN A 399 -43.40 7.49 18.76
C ASN A 399 -44.88 7.65 18.39
N PHE A 400 -45.16 8.39 17.32
CA PHE A 400 -46.43 8.24 16.64
C PHE A 400 -46.38 6.91 15.92
N HIS A 401 -47.27 5.99 16.29
CA HIS A 401 -47.54 4.80 15.49
C HIS A 401 -48.30 5.25 14.23
N PHE A 402 -47.56 5.79 13.26
CA PHE A 402 -48.07 5.85 11.90
C PHE A 402 -48.18 4.42 11.39
N THR A 403 -49.32 4.07 10.81
CA THR A 403 -49.43 2.84 10.04
C THR A 403 -48.47 3.00 8.87
N LYS A 404 -47.38 2.21 8.83
CA LYS A 404 -46.40 2.28 7.75
C LYS A 404 -47.14 2.05 6.44
N GLU A 405 -47.20 3.09 5.63
CA GLU A 405 -47.88 3.08 4.35
C GLU A 405 -46.95 2.47 3.31
N ASN A 406 -47.37 1.37 2.70
CA ASN A 406 -46.61 0.76 1.62
C ASN A 406 -47.17 1.24 0.29
N LEU A 407 -46.45 2.14 -0.35
CA LEU A 407 -46.70 2.47 -1.75
C LEU A 407 -46.27 1.30 -2.64
N THR A 408 -47.10 0.97 -3.62
CA THR A 408 -46.78 -0.02 -4.65
C THR A 408 -46.85 0.64 -6.01
N ILE A 409 -45.79 0.51 -6.82
CA ILE A 409 -45.76 0.99 -8.20
C ILE A 409 -45.99 -0.20 -9.10
N ASN A 410 -47.09 -0.19 -9.84
CA ASN A 410 -47.27 -1.11 -10.95
C ASN A 410 -47.05 -0.37 -12.25
N ILE A 411 -46.25 -0.97 -13.12
CA ILE A 411 -46.04 -0.52 -14.48
C ILE A 411 -46.62 -1.56 -15.45
N SER A 412 -47.03 -1.12 -16.63
CA SER A 412 -47.60 -2.00 -17.65
C SER A 412 -46.68 -3.18 -17.96
N LYS A 413 -47.26 -4.39 -18.02
CA LYS A 413 -46.54 -5.66 -18.27
C LYS A 413 -46.05 -5.82 -19.72
N ASN A 414 -46.23 -4.81 -20.57
CA ASN A 414 -45.71 -4.79 -21.94
C ASN A 414 -44.22 -4.42 -22.02
N SER A 415 -43.51 -4.37 -20.89
CA SER A 415 -42.05 -4.29 -20.90
C SER A 415 -41.48 -5.44 -21.73
N ARG A 416 -40.58 -5.10 -22.65
CA ARG A 416 -40.13 -6.00 -23.72
C ARG A 416 -39.02 -6.94 -23.26
N LYS A 417 -38.19 -6.45 -22.34
CA LYS A 417 -37.09 -7.16 -21.70
C LYS A 417 -36.80 -6.54 -20.33
N THR A 418 -36.12 -7.31 -19.49
CA THR A 418 -35.48 -6.82 -18.27
C THR A 418 -33.97 -6.84 -18.49
N ILE A 419 -33.29 -5.74 -18.14
CA ILE A 419 -31.84 -5.60 -18.31
C ILE A 419 -31.18 -5.40 -16.96
N GLY A 420 -29.89 -5.77 -16.88
CA GLY A 420 -29.04 -5.37 -15.75
C GLY A 420 -28.70 -3.89 -15.85
N SER A 421 -28.72 -3.19 -14.72
CA SER A 421 -28.26 -1.82 -14.52
C SER A 421 -26.91 -1.84 -13.81
N ASN A 422 -26.00 -0.95 -14.22
CA ASN A 422 -24.76 -0.64 -13.51
C ASN A 422 -24.41 0.83 -13.80
N TYR A 423 -25.32 1.72 -13.40
CA TYR A 423 -25.15 3.17 -13.48
C TYR A 423 -24.78 3.65 -12.08
N TYR A 424 -23.67 4.40 -11.93
CA TYR A 424 -23.26 5.22 -10.76
C TYR A 424 -23.73 4.85 -9.32
N GLY A 425 -23.84 3.56 -8.98
CA GLY A 425 -24.28 3.10 -7.64
C GLY A 425 -25.68 2.49 -7.61
N ILE A 426 -26.38 2.43 -8.75
CA ILE A 426 -27.62 1.72 -9.02
C ILE A 426 -27.34 0.41 -9.77
N ASP A 427 -27.24 -0.67 -9.02
CA ASP A 427 -27.09 -2.03 -9.53
C ASP A 427 -28.42 -2.77 -9.59
N GLY A 428 -28.48 -3.92 -10.27
CA GLY A 428 -29.68 -4.78 -10.27
C GLY A 428 -30.39 -4.81 -11.61
N THR A 429 -31.71 -4.98 -11.62
CA THR A 429 -32.49 -5.17 -12.86
C THR A 429 -33.57 -4.12 -13.04
N LEU A 430 -33.88 -3.74 -14.29
CA LEU A 430 -34.98 -2.81 -14.63
C LEU A 430 -35.69 -3.17 -15.94
N PRO A 431 -36.98 -2.82 -16.10
CA PRO A 431 -37.72 -3.07 -17.33
C PRO A 431 -37.37 -2.06 -18.43
N VAL A 432 -37.47 -2.53 -19.67
CA VAL A 432 -37.26 -1.73 -20.88
C VAL A 432 -38.56 -1.60 -21.67
N PHE A 433 -38.83 -0.36 -22.09
CA PHE A 433 -39.87 0.03 -23.04
C PHE A 433 -39.23 0.59 -24.31
N TYR A 434 -39.97 0.63 -25.42
CA TYR A 434 -39.51 1.29 -26.62
C TYR A 434 -40.13 2.68 -26.78
N ILE A 435 -39.47 3.52 -27.59
CA ILE A 435 -40.04 4.81 -28.00
C ILE A 435 -41.45 4.59 -28.56
N ASN A 436 -42.39 5.42 -28.12
CA ASN A 436 -43.83 5.38 -28.41
C ASN A 436 -44.61 4.19 -27.81
N ASP A 437 -43.98 3.27 -27.06
CA ASP A 437 -44.77 2.31 -26.26
C ASP A 437 -45.66 3.11 -25.29
N THR A 438 -46.89 2.64 -25.05
CA THR A 438 -47.72 3.20 -23.98
C THR A 438 -47.29 2.58 -22.66
N VAL A 439 -46.84 3.43 -21.73
CA VAL A 439 -46.46 3.05 -20.37
C VAL A 439 -47.59 3.45 -19.43
N ASN A 440 -48.27 2.45 -18.86
CA ASN A 440 -49.32 2.69 -17.86
C ASN A 440 -48.70 2.51 -16.47
N ILE A 441 -48.75 3.56 -15.66
CA ILE A 441 -48.23 3.58 -14.29
C ILE A 441 -49.43 3.70 -13.35
N SER A 442 -49.48 2.84 -12.33
CA SER A 442 -50.37 3.01 -11.20
C SER A 442 -49.59 3.01 -9.88
N CYS A 443 -49.86 4.00 -9.03
CA CYS A 443 -49.37 4.03 -7.66
C CYS A 443 -50.52 3.65 -6.74
N LEU A 444 -50.33 2.63 -5.91
CA LEU A 444 -51.33 2.17 -4.94
C LEU A 444 -50.82 2.39 -3.53
N SER A 445 -51.65 3.02 -2.71
CA SER A 445 -51.45 3.17 -1.27
C SER A 445 -52.10 2.01 -0.52
N SER A 446 -51.39 1.41 0.44
CA SER A 446 -51.97 0.44 1.37
C SER A 446 -53.03 1.04 2.31
N LEU A 447 -53.10 2.37 2.39
CA LEU A 447 -54.05 3.13 3.19
C LEU A 447 -55.18 3.76 2.36
N ASN A 448 -55.22 3.49 1.04
CA ASN A 448 -56.15 4.08 0.09
C ASN A 448 -56.10 5.63 0.02
N GLU A 449 -54.93 6.23 0.31
CA GLU A 449 -54.70 7.66 0.09
C GLU A 449 -54.24 7.92 -1.35
N ASP A 450 -54.54 9.10 -1.89
CA ASP A 450 -54.09 9.49 -3.23
C ASP A 450 -52.56 9.59 -3.28
N ALA A 451 -51.95 8.84 -4.20
CA ALA A 451 -50.54 8.90 -4.53
C ALA A 451 -50.32 9.65 -5.84
N PHE A 452 -49.51 10.71 -5.81
CA PHE A 452 -49.22 11.52 -6.98
C PHE A 452 -48.04 10.96 -7.76
N ILE A 453 -48.16 10.91 -9.09
CA ILE A 453 -47.17 10.33 -9.98
C ILE A 453 -46.35 11.44 -10.64
N LYS A 454 -45.02 11.36 -10.55
CA LYS A 454 -44.09 12.21 -11.29
C LYS A 454 -43.13 11.30 -12.06
N VAL A 455 -43.07 11.46 -13.38
CA VAL A 455 -42.09 10.75 -14.23
C VAL A 455 -41.00 11.73 -14.61
N ILE A 456 -39.75 11.34 -14.41
CA ILE A 456 -38.58 12.20 -14.57
C ILE A 456 -37.66 11.55 -15.60
N TYR A 457 -37.30 12.30 -16.64
CA TYR A 457 -36.19 11.94 -17.53
C TYR A 457 -34.88 12.37 -16.86
N THR A 458 -34.04 11.40 -16.48
CA THR A 458 -32.95 11.65 -15.52
C THR A 458 -31.84 12.55 -16.06
N ILE A 459 -31.63 12.55 -17.38
CA ILE A 459 -30.51 13.26 -18.04
C ILE A 459 -30.65 14.79 -17.94
N ASN A 460 -31.86 15.33 -18.07
CA ASN A 460 -32.08 16.78 -18.03
C ASN A 460 -33.14 17.23 -17.01
N SER A 461 -33.60 16.29 -16.17
CA SER A 461 -34.64 16.51 -15.16
C SER A 461 -35.97 17.03 -15.72
N ASN A 462 -36.26 16.80 -17.01
CA ASN A 462 -37.59 17.07 -17.55
C ASN A 462 -38.62 16.17 -16.85
N THR A 463 -39.72 16.78 -16.41
CA THR A 463 -40.72 16.08 -15.62
C THR A 463 -42.08 16.07 -16.31
N ILE A 464 -42.73 14.91 -16.29
CA ILE A 464 -44.11 14.72 -16.67
C ILE A 464 -44.89 14.55 -15.38
N ILE A 465 -45.72 15.53 -15.06
CA ILE A 465 -46.58 15.50 -13.88
C ILE A 465 -47.84 14.71 -14.25
N GLY A 466 -48.08 13.60 -13.54
CA GLY A 466 -49.26 12.76 -13.72
C GLY A 466 -50.43 13.14 -12.82
N GLY A 467 -51.53 12.41 -12.96
CA GLY A 467 -52.70 12.50 -12.09
C GLY A 467 -52.53 11.73 -10.78
N ALA A 468 -53.58 11.70 -9.94
CA ALA A 468 -53.63 10.85 -8.76
C ALA A 468 -53.78 9.38 -9.16
N ASN A 469 -52.97 8.51 -8.57
CA ASN A 469 -52.97 7.04 -8.65
C ASN A 469 -52.70 6.43 -10.03
N LEU A 470 -52.89 7.14 -11.14
CA LEU A 470 -52.71 6.62 -12.50
C LEU A 470 -52.13 7.65 -13.47
N LEU A 471 -51.21 7.21 -14.32
CA LEU A 471 -50.62 7.99 -15.40
C LEU A 471 -50.35 7.08 -16.60
N ASN A 472 -50.86 7.47 -17.76
CA ASN A 472 -50.52 6.85 -19.03
C ASN A 472 -49.72 7.87 -19.84
N PHE A 473 -48.53 7.50 -20.29
CA PHE A 473 -47.74 8.35 -21.17
C PHE A 473 -46.92 7.49 -22.14
N SER A 474 -46.49 8.09 -23.24
CA SER A 474 -45.65 7.45 -24.24
C SER A 474 -44.33 8.22 -24.32
N PRO A 475 -43.19 7.61 -23.91
CA PRO A 475 -41.90 8.26 -24.02
C PRO A 475 -41.50 8.40 -25.49
N ASP A 476 -41.09 9.61 -25.87
CA ASP A 476 -40.62 9.96 -27.22
C ASP A 476 -39.09 9.96 -27.33
N THR A 477 -38.40 9.89 -26.19
CA THR A 477 -36.95 10.04 -26.07
C THR A 477 -36.34 8.79 -25.44
N LYS A 478 -35.20 8.34 -25.96
CA LYS A 478 -34.45 7.22 -25.38
C LYS A 478 -33.73 7.66 -24.10
N GLY A 479 -33.61 6.76 -23.13
CA GLY A 479 -32.78 6.97 -21.93
C GLY A 479 -33.43 6.44 -20.65
N LEU A 480 -32.88 6.83 -19.51
CA LEU A 480 -33.34 6.38 -18.20
C LEU A 480 -34.43 7.31 -17.67
N TYR A 481 -35.46 6.70 -17.09
CA TYR A 481 -36.59 7.38 -16.50
C TYR A 481 -36.80 6.90 -15.05
N LEU A 482 -37.18 7.83 -14.18
CA LEU A 482 -37.52 7.60 -12.78
C LEU A 482 -38.99 7.95 -12.55
N ILE A 483 -39.75 7.02 -12.02
CA ILE A 483 -41.09 7.24 -11.47
C ILE A 483 -40.95 7.51 -9.99
N LYS A 484 -41.47 8.66 -9.53
CA LYS A 484 -41.72 8.95 -8.13
C LYS A 484 -43.22 8.85 -7.87
N CYS A 485 -43.64 7.93 -7.01
CA CYS A 485 -44.98 7.90 -6.42
C CYS A 485 -44.89 8.55 -5.05
N THR A 486 -45.63 9.63 -4.82
CA THR A 486 -45.51 10.42 -3.59
C THR A 486 -46.85 10.67 -2.93
N ASN A 487 -46.92 10.47 -1.62
CA ASN A 487 -47.97 10.97 -0.73
C ASN A 487 -47.34 11.37 0.63
N ARG A 488 -47.73 10.72 1.73
CA ARG A 488 -47.02 10.79 3.02
C ARG A 488 -45.70 10.01 2.99
N ASP A 489 -45.60 9.01 2.11
CA ASP A 489 -44.36 8.28 1.82
C ASP A 489 -43.94 8.50 0.36
N GLU A 490 -42.82 7.91 -0.05
CA GLU A 490 -42.38 7.91 -1.43
C GLU A 490 -41.78 6.57 -1.84
N LYS A 491 -42.20 6.09 -3.02
CA LYS A 491 -41.59 4.95 -3.68
C LYS A 491 -41.04 5.35 -5.04
N ARG A 492 -39.93 4.72 -5.42
CA ARG A 492 -39.20 5.00 -6.66
C ARG A 492 -39.12 3.77 -7.54
N PHE A 493 -39.27 3.99 -8.84
CA PHE A 493 -39.17 2.92 -9.84
C PHE A 493 -38.45 3.43 -11.10
N TYR A 494 -37.39 2.74 -11.49
CA TYR A 494 -36.59 3.03 -12.66
C TYR A 494 -36.99 2.15 -13.83
N PHE A 495 -37.04 2.72 -15.03
CA PHE A 495 -37.16 1.98 -16.28
C PHE A 495 -36.37 2.67 -17.37
N LYS A 496 -36.03 1.93 -18.43
CA LYS A 496 -35.26 2.45 -19.56
C LYS A 496 -36.12 2.45 -20.82
N VAL A 497 -35.94 3.47 -21.65
CA VAL A 497 -36.55 3.58 -22.98
C VAL A 497 -35.47 3.40 -24.03
N GLU A 498 -35.69 2.45 -24.95
CA GLU A 498 -34.77 2.06 -26.04
C GLU A 498 -35.46 2.15 -27.41
N ASN A 499 -34.77 1.83 -28.50
CA ASN A 499 -35.36 1.78 -29.85
C ASN A 499 -35.92 0.38 -30.16
N ASN A 500 -37.03 0.29 -30.89
CA ASN A 500 -37.71 -0.98 -31.20
C ASN A 500 -37.05 -1.80 -32.34
N VAL A 501 -35.75 -1.69 -32.57
CA VAL A 501 -35.10 -2.34 -33.71
C VAL A 501 -33.78 -2.98 -33.29
N THR A 502 -33.69 -4.30 -33.46
CA THR A 502 -32.45 -5.06 -33.27
C THR A 502 -31.74 -5.24 -34.61
N TYR A 503 -30.57 -4.62 -34.74
CA TYR A 503 -29.80 -4.60 -35.98
C TYR A 503 -28.62 -5.58 -35.99
N VAL A 504 -28.35 -6.27 -34.87
CA VAL A 504 -27.22 -7.20 -34.75
C VAL A 504 -27.48 -8.25 -33.67
N SER A 505 -26.98 -9.47 -33.88
CA SER A 505 -26.97 -10.56 -32.89
C SER A 505 -25.57 -11.16 -32.72
N ILE A 506 -25.20 -11.57 -31.52
CA ILE A 506 -23.94 -12.27 -31.22
C ILE A 506 -24.09 -13.74 -31.62
N ILE A 507 -23.17 -14.22 -32.45
CA ILE A 507 -23.08 -15.63 -32.85
C ILE A 507 -22.25 -16.42 -31.82
N ASP A 508 -21.07 -15.90 -31.47
CA ASP A 508 -20.17 -16.52 -30.50
C ASP A 508 -19.33 -15.43 -29.81
N ALA A 509 -19.41 -15.39 -28.47
CA ALA A 509 -18.71 -14.42 -27.63
C ALA A 509 -17.21 -14.71 -27.46
N MET A 510 -16.75 -15.93 -27.80
CA MET A 510 -15.36 -16.33 -27.70
C MET A 510 -14.98 -17.21 -28.90
N ALA A 511 -15.14 -16.67 -30.11
CA ALA A 511 -14.73 -17.36 -31.34
C ALA A 511 -13.21 -17.65 -31.39
N GLY A 512 -12.43 -16.93 -30.59
CA GLY A 512 -11.01 -17.14 -30.34
C GLY A 512 -10.47 -16.15 -29.30
N TYR A 513 -9.25 -16.35 -28.80
CA TYR A 513 -8.56 -15.42 -27.91
C TYR A 513 -7.05 -15.48 -28.10
N HIS A 514 -6.34 -14.42 -27.70
CA HIS A 514 -4.88 -14.39 -27.63
C HIS A 514 -4.40 -13.39 -26.56
N THR A 515 -3.20 -13.58 -26.03
CA THR A 515 -2.57 -12.69 -25.04
C THR A 515 -1.32 -12.07 -25.63
N PRO A 516 -1.42 -10.88 -26.27
CA PRO A 516 -0.24 -10.26 -26.85
C PRO A 516 0.69 -9.74 -25.76
N ASP A 517 1.98 -9.97 -25.99
CA ASP A 517 3.11 -9.27 -25.38
C ASP A 517 3.73 -8.41 -26.50
N ASN A 518 3.23 -7.19 -26.64
CA ASN A 518 3.59 -6.24 -27.68
C ASN A 518 4.92 -5.55 -27.39
N ASN A 519 5.33 -5.50 -26.12
CA ASN A 519 6.58 -4.88 -25.68
C ASN A 519 7.72 -5.91 -25.48
N ASN A 520 7.43 -7.20 -25.67
CA ASN A 520 8.32 -8.36 -25.51
C ASN A 520 8.98 -8.47 -24.13
N ASN A 521 8.28 -8.05 -23.06
CA ASN A 521 8.82 -8.08 -21.69
C ASN A 521 8.44 -9.35 -20.91
N SER A 522 7.86 -10.35 -21.57
CA SER A 522 7.37 -11.61 -21.00
C SER A 522 6.13 -11.47 -20.10
N LEU A 523 5.44 -10.33 -20.13
CA LEU A 523 4.12 -10.12 -19.52
C LEU A 523 3.08 -9.84 -20.61
N TYR A 524 1.83 -10.21 -20.34
CA TYR A 524 0.74 -9.96 -21.27
C TYR A 524 0.21 -8.52 -21.10
N ASP A 525 0.29 -7.71 -22.16
CA ASP A 525 -0.30 -6.37 -22.20
C ASP A 525 -1.82 -6.41 -22.12
N SER A 526 -2.41 -7.49 -22.67
CA SER A 526 -3.85 -7.64 -22.72
C SER A 526 -4.27 -9.10 -22.86
N PHE A 527 -5.54 -9.34 -22.58
CA PHE A 527 -6.24 -10.55 -22.96
C PHE A 527 -7.24 -10.19 -24.05
N ASN A 528 -6.99 -10.60 -25.29
CA ASN A 528 -7.81 -10.23 -26.44
C ASN A 528 -8.79 -11.35 -26.78
N VAL A 529 -10.06 -11.00 -27.00
CA VAL A 529 -11.14 -11.94 -27.32
C VAL A 529 -11.79 -11.55 -28.65
N TRP A 530 -11.92 -12.52 -29.56
CA TRP A 530 -12.69 -12.38 -30.78
C TRP A 530 -14.18 -12.72 -30.56
N VAL A 531 -15.03 -11.75 -30.87
CA VAL A 531 -16.50 -11.84 -30.85
C VAL A 531 -17.01 -11.91 -32.28
N LYS A 532 -17.85 -12.90 -32.59
CA LYS A 532 -18.48 -13.06 -33.91
C LYS A 532 -19.93 -12.60 -33.85
N VAL A 533 -20.34 -11.73 -34.76
CA VAL A 533 -21.69 -11.12 -34.79
C VAL A 533 -22.33 -11.19 -36.17
N ASN A 534 -23.65 -11.20 -36.25
CA ASN A 534 -24.43 -11.12 -37.49
C ASN A 534 -25.23 -9.82 -37.54
N VAL A 535 -24.96 -8.98 -38.53
CA VAL A 535 -25.51 -7.62 -38.65
C VAL A 535 -26.52 -7.55 -39.78
N THR A 536 -27.71 -6.99 -39.53
CA THR A 536 -28.78 -6.87 -40.53
C THR A 536 -28.79 -5.53 -41.27
N GLU A 537 -28.17 -4.50 -40.68
CA GLU A 537 -28.02 -3.16 -41.25
C GLU A 537 -26.59 -2.64 -41.03
N SER A 538 -25.91 -2.19 -42.08
CA SER A 538 -24.56 -1.63 -41.92
C SER A 538 -24.60 -0.36 -41.07
N GLY A 539 -23.65 -0.20 -40.15
CA GLY A 539 -23.60 0.95 -39.26
C GLY A 539 -22.50 0.83 -38.21
N THR A 540 -22.40 1.82 -37.34
CA THR A 540 -21.45 1.81 -36.22
C THR A 540 -22.08 1.14 -35.00
N TYR A 541 -21.37 0.16 -34.44
CA TYR A 541 -21.78 -0.61 -33.27
C TYR A 541 -20.70 -0.56 -32.20
N THR A 542 -21.10 -0.61 -30.93
CA THR A 542 -20.20 -0.73 -29.79
C THR A 542 -20.36 -2.12 -29.19
N VAL A 543 -19.31 -2.93 -29.23
CA VAL A 543 -19.23 -4.21 -28.54
C VAL A 543 -18.50 -3.98 -27.23
N SER A 544 -19.09 -4.35 -26.11
CA SER A 544 -18.48 -4.25 -24.78
C SER A 544 -18.42 -5.63 -24.14
N GLY A 545 -17.40 -5.88 -23.33
CA GLY A 545 -17.30 -7.12 -22.57
C GLY A 545 -16.72 -6.92 -21.18
N LYS A 546 -17.03 -7.86 -20.29
CA LYS A 546 -16.52 -7.97 -18.93
C LYS A 546 -15.96 -9.37 -18.71
N ILE A 547 -14.85 -9.47 -18.00
CA ILE A 547 -14.30 -10.72 -17.51
C ILE A 547 -14.33 -10.80 -15.98
N ASP A 548 -14.62 -11.99 -15.47
CA ASP A 548 -14.64 -12.31 -14.04
C ASP A 548 -13.95 -13.65 -13.75
N VAL A 549 -13.48 -13.82 -12.51
CA VAL A 549 -12.89 -15.06 -11.98
C VAL A 549 -13.76 -15.52 -10.82
N ALA A 550 -14.34 -16.72 -10.93
CA ALA A 550 -15.26 -17.29 -9.93
C ALA A 550 -16.41 -16.31 -9.53
N GLY A 551 -16.93 -15.54 -10.49
CA GLY A 551 -18.00 -14.56 -10.27
C GLY A 551 -17.52 -13.20 -9.77
N ALA A 552 -16.22 -13.03 -9.51
CA ALA A 552 -15.66 -11.78 -9.04
C ALA A 552 -15.01 -11.01 -10.20
N PHE A 553 -15.44 -9.77 -10.44
CA PHE A 553 -14.98 -8.93 -11.55
C PHE A 553 -13.45 -8.80 -11.62
N ALA A 554 -12.89 -8.87 -12.85
CA ALA A 554 -11.47 -8.76 -13.12
C ALA A 554 -11.13 -7.59 -14.08
N SER A 555 -11.80 -7.47 -15.23
CA SER A 555 -11.54 -6.38 -16.20
C SER A 555 -12.72 -6.19 -17.17
N SER A 556 -12.72 -5.10 -17.93
CA SER A 556 -13.70 -4.82 -18.99
C SER A 556 -13.06 -4.19 -20.22
N ALA A 557 -13.63 -4.42 -21.39
CA ALA A 557 -13.16 -3.89 -22.67
C ALA A 557 -14.34 -3.41 -23.53
N SER A 558 -14.10 -2.47 -24.45
CA SER A 558 -15.11 -2.03 -25.41
C SER A 558 -14.47 -1.67 -26.75
N ASN A 559 -15.17 -1.96 -27.85
CA ASN A 559 -14.75 -1.67 -29.22
C ASN A 559 -15.93 -1.11 -30.01
N THR A 560 -15.80 0.15 -30.45
CA THR A 560 -16.78 0.79 -31.34
C THR A 560 -16.25 0.75 -32.77
N THR A 561 -16.96 0.05 -33.65
CA THR A 561 -16.51 -0.17 -35.03
C THR A 561 -17.67 -0.14 -36.01
N TYR A 562 -17.38 0.18 -37.27
CA TYR A 562 -18.35 0.11 -38.36
C TYR A 562 -18.46 -1.33 -38.86
N LEU A 563 -19.65 -1.91 -38.75
CA LEU A 563 -19.93 -3.27 -39.20
C LEU A 563 -20.78 -3.23 -40.46
N THR A 564 -20.49 -4.14 -41.40
CA THR A 564 -21.25 -4.29 -42.64
C THR A 564 -22.36 -5.32 -42.46
N LYS A 565 -23.45 -5.21 -43.21
CA LYS A 565 -24.51 -6.23 -43.23
C LYS A 565 -23.92 -7.62 -43.53
N GLY A 566 -24.18 -8.59 -42.67
CA GLY A 566 -23.63 -9.94 -42.70
C GLY A 566 -22.83 -10.31 -41.45
N VAL A 567 -22.03 -11.37 -41.53
CA VAL A 567 -21.22 -11.86 -40.40
C VAL A 567 -19.92 -11.06 -40.29
N ASN A 568 -19.64 -10.52 -39.11
CA ASN A 568 -18.43 -9.74 -38.81
C ASN A 568 -17.72 -10.29 -37.57
N GLY A 569 -16.42 -10.00 -37.44
CA GLY A 569 -15.62 -10.26 -36.25
C GLY A 569 -15.20 -8.95 -35.58
N VAL A 570 -15.28 -8.90 -34.25
CA VAL A 570 -14.87 -7.76 -33.42
C VAL A 570 -13.91 -8.26 -32.35
N VAL A 571 -12.82 -7.52 -32.10
CA VAL A 571 -11.86 -7.85 -31.04
C VAL A 571 -12.12 -6.98 -29.82
N LEU A 572 -12.26 -7.60 -28.66
CA LEU A 572 -12.24 -6.93 -27.36
C LEU A 572 -10.86 -7.12 -26.73
N CYS A 573 -10.16 -6.03 -26.47
CA CYS A 573 -8.86 -6.05 -25.81
C CYS A 573 -9.03 -5.74 -24.32
N PHE A 574 -9.01 -6.76 -23.47
CA PHE A 574 -9.05 -6.57 -22.03
C PHE A 574 -7.68 -6.17 -21.53
N ASP A 575 -7.58 -4.97 -20.98
CA ASP A 575 -6.33 -4.40 -20.51
C ASP A 575 -5.72 -5.26 -19.39
N GLY A 576 -4.49 -5.74 -19.62
CA GLY A 576 -3.71 -6.53 -18.66
C GLY A 576 -3.51 -5.79 -17.35
N LYS A 577 -3.40 -4.45 -17.41
CA LYS A 577 -3.26 -3.54 -16.28
C LYS A 577 -4.39 -3.66 -15.27
N ASN A 578 -5.63 -3.76 -15.77
CA ASN A 578 -6.81 -3.97 -14.94
C ASN A 578 -6.87 -5.40 -14.38
N ILE A 579 -6.46 -6.39 -15.17
CA ILE A 579 -6.39 -7.79 -14.75
C ILE A 579 -5.40 -7.97 -13.59
N ARG A 580 -4.19 -7.40 -13.69
CA ARG A 580 -3.18 -7.42 -12.61
C ARG A 580 -3.69 -6.76 -11.34
N SER A 581 -4.32 -5.59 -11.47
CA SER A 581 -4.87 -4.86 -10.32
C SER A 581 -5.99 -5.61 -9.61
N SER A 582 -6.68 -6.53 -10.30
CA SER A 582 -7.71 -7.38 -9.68
C SER A 582 -7.15 -8.37 -8.64
N LYS A 583 -5.85 -8.71 -8.70
CA LYS A 583 -5.16 -9.69 -7.84
C LYS A 583 -5.82 -11.08 -7.78
N LYS A 584 -6.47 -11.49 -8.87
CA LYS A 584 -7.21 -12.76 -8.96
C LYS A 584 -6.56 -13.69 -9.96
N ASP A 585 -6.14 -14.85 -9.48
CA ASP A 585 -5.71 -15.95 -10.33
C ASP A 585 -6.91 -16.82 -10.70
N GLY A 586 -6.98 -17.27 -11.96
CA GLY A 586 -8.01 -18.21 -12.37
C GLY A 586 -8.35 -18.18 -13.86
N ASN A 587 -9.42 -18.90 -14.21
CA ASN A 587 -10.01 -18.91 -15.54
C ASN A 587 -11.00 -17.74 -15.68
N PHE A 588 -10.95 -17.02 -16.78
CA PHE A 588 -11.86 -15.91 -17.07
C PHE A 588 -13.18 -16.42 -17.68
N ASN A 589 -14.29 -16.00 -17.08
CA ASN A 589 -15.61 -16.00 -17.69
C ASN A 589 -15.79 -14.72 -18.50
N ILE A 590 -16.32 -14.80 -19.72
CA ILE A 590 -16.45 -13.64 -20.61
C ILE A 590 -17.93 -13.34 -20.84
N ASN A 591 -18.33 -12.11 -20.52
CA ASN A 591 -19.67 -11.58 -20.76
C ASN A 591 -19.58 -10.48 -21.82
N VAL A 592 -20.29 -10.61 -22.94
CA VAL A 592 -20.27 -9.66 -24.06
C VAL A 592 -21.66 -9.09 -24.30
N GLU A 593 -21.72 -7.79 -24.57
CA GLU A 593 -22.91 -7.04 -24.94
C GLU A 593 -22.60 -6.20 -26.18
N ILE A 594 -23.56 -6.04 -27.09
CA ILE A 594 -23.40 -5.21 -28.28
C ILE A 594 -24.49 -4.16 -28.35
N TYR A 595 -24.12 -2.95 -28.76
CA TYR A 595 -24.94 -1.74 -28.76
C TYR A 595 -24.92 -1.05 -30.13
N LYS A 596 -26.01 -0.38 -30.48
CA LYS A 596 -26.09 0.62 -31.57
C LYS A 596 -26.78 1.85 -31.01
N ASP A 597 -26.20 3.04 -31.19
CA ASP A 597 -26.74 4.30 -30.63
C ASP A 597 -27.06 4.22 -29.12
N ASN A 598 -26.20 3.58 -28.32
CA ASN A 598 -26.37 3.28 -26.88
C ASN A 598 -27.55 2.35 -26.52
N ASP A 599 -28.18 1.71 -27.51
CA ASP A 599 -29.22 0.70 -27.33
C ASP A 599 -28.65 -0.71 -27.42
N ARG A 600 -28.87 -1.54 -26.38
CA ARG A 600 -28.32 -2.89 -26.31
C ARG A 600 -29.08 -3.83 -27.25
N GLN A 601 -28.37 -4.25 -28.29
CA GLN A 601 -28.87 -5.09 -29.37
C GLN A 601 -28.89 -6.57 -28.98
N ASP A 602 -27.81 -7.06 -28.35
CA ASP A 602 -27.71 -8.47 -27.92
C ASP A 602 -26.70 -8.66 -26.77
N LYS A 603 -26.75 -9.82 -26.10
CA LYS A 603 -25.85 -10.23 -25.00
C LYS A 603 -25.56 -11.73 -25.06
N ALA A 604 -24.31 -12.10 -24.81
CA ALA A 604 -23.89 -13.50 -24.68
C ALA A 604 -22.85 -13.67 -23.56
N THR A 605 -22.83 -14.84 -22.92
CA THR A 605 -21.84 -15.22 -21.91
C THR A 605 -21.19 -16.54 -22.31
N LYS A 606 -19.86 -16.65 -22.14
CA LYS A 606 -19.10 -17.85 -22.46
C LYS A 606 -18.01 -18.11 -21.42
N CYS A 607 -17.89 -19.37 -21.01
CA CYS A 607 -16.83 -19.91 -20.16
C CYS A 607 -16.08 -21.01 -20.94
N CYS A 608 -14.76 -21.21 -20.75
CA CYS A 608 -13.81 -20.45 -19.92
C CYS A 608 -12.47 -20.33 -20.66
N SER A 609 -11.72 -19.26 -20.37
CA SER A 609 -10.31 -19.16 -20.80
C SER A 609 -9.43 -20.21 -20.08
N PRO A 610 -8.16 -20.39 -20.49
CA PRO A 610 -7.14 -21.03 -19.67
C PRO A 610 -6.94 -20.32 -18.33
N TYR A 611 -6.22 -20.98 -17.43
CA TYR A 611 -5.82 -20.42 -16.15
C TYR A 611 -4.70 -19.40 -16.35
N TYR A 612 -4.86 -18.22 -15.78
CA TYR A 612 -3.80 -17.21 -15.72
C TYR A 612 -3.58 -16.77 -14.28
N LYS A 613 -2.32 -16.45 -13.95
CA LYS A 613 -2.05 -15.67 -12.73
C LYS A 613 -2.27 -14.20 -13.02
N TYR A 614 -2.78 -13.44 -12.05
CA TYR A 614 -2.84 -11.98 -12.18
C TYR A 614 -1.44 -11.42 -12.43
N THR A 615 -0.39 -12.11 -11.95
CA THR A 615 1.00 -11.74 -12.14
C THR A 615 1.55 -11.94 -13.56
N ASP A 616 0.78 -12.57 -14.45
CA ASP A 616 1.18 -12.78 -15.85
C ASP A 616 0.85 -11.56 -16.72
N PHE A 617 0.12 -10.57 -16.18
CA PHE A 617 -0.31 -9.36 -16.88
C PHE A 617 0.40 -8.10 -16.37
N GLU A 618 0.42 -7.07 -17.23
CA GLU A 618 0.94 -5.72 -16.95
C GLU A 618 0.20 -5.01 -15.80
N SER A 619 0.76 -3.96 -15.17
CA SER A 619 0.15 -3.25 -14.03
C SER A 619 -0.38 -1.83 -14.34
N SER A 620 -1.50 -1.41 -13.73
CA SER A 620 -2.10 -0.08 -13.94
C SER A 620 -1.50 1.00 -13.03
N ALA A 621 -0.75 1.91 -13.65
CA ALA A 621 -0.60 3.34 -13.37
C ALA A 621 -0.29 3.89 -11.95
N SER A 622 -0.10 3.10 -10.91
CA SER A 622 0.49 3.61 -9.67
C SER A 622 1.76 2.85 -9.39
N SER A 623 2.89 3.53 -9.57
CA SER A 623 4.18 2.95 -9.25
C SER A 623 4.29 2.72 -7.74
N PHE A 624 4.21 1.46 -7.30
CA PHE A 624 4.26 1.19 -5.87
C PHE A 624 5.70 1.24 -5.36
N ILE A 625 5.92 2.03 -4.31
CA ILE A 625 7.17 2.08 -3.56
C ILE A 625 7.07 1.21 -2.30
N LYS A 626 7.94 0.21 -2.16
CA LYS A 626 8.17 -0.53 -0.93
C LYS A 626 9.59 -0.27 -0.45
N PHE A 627 9.75 0.12 0.81
CA PHE A 627 11.08 0.11 1.40
C PHE A 627 11.42 -1.29 1.91
N SER A 628 12.65 -1.73 1.64
CA SER A 628 13.16 -3.00 2.17
C SER A 628 14.00 -2.76 3.43
N ASP A 629 14.98 -1.84 3.38
CA ASP A 629 15.97 -1.65 4.46
C ASP A 629 16.56 -0.22 4.47
N ILE A 630 16.86 0.32 5.66
CA ILE A 630 17.71 1.51 5.86
C ILE A 630 19.13 1.06 6.21
N TYR A 631 20.11 1.70 5.59
CA TYR A 631 21.54 1.55 5.91
C TYR A 631 22.19 2.92 6.16
N GLU A 632 23.47 2.92 6.56
CA GLU A 632 24.18 4.04 7.20
C GLU A 632 23.99 5.41 6.52
N TYR A 633 23.80 5.45 5.19
CA TYR A 633 23.51 6.66 4.41
C TYR A 633 22.58 6.37 3.22
N GLY A 634 21.53 5.56 3.41
CA GLY A 634 20.61 5.33 2.32
C GLY A 634 19.47 4.39 2.65
N VAL A 635 18.59 4.21 1.66
CA VAL A 635 17.43 3.34 1.75
C VAL A 635 17.31 2.53 0.47
N ASN A 636 17.00 1.25 0.62
CA ASN A 636 16.61 0.41 -0.50
C ASN A 636 15.10 0.52 -0.74
N VAL A 637 14.78 0.76 -2.00
CA VAL A 637 13.45 1.08 -2.48
C VAL A 637 13.14 0.14 -3.63
N THR A 638 12.14 -0.72 -3.44
CA THR A 638 11.53 -1.46 -4.54
C THR A 638 10.45 -0.59 -5.14
N VAL A 639 10.58 -0.26 -6.42
CA VAL A 639 9.57 0.48 -7.19
C VAL A 639 9.05 -0.38 -8.32
N ASP A 640 7.77 -0.73 -8.29
CA ASP A 640 7.10 -1.26 -9.47
C ASP A 640 6.69 -0.06 -10.32
N ILE A 641 7.15 0.07 -11.57
CA ILE A 641 6.85 1.24 -12.39
C ILE A 641 6.15 0.87 -13.69
N THR A 642 5.31 1.77 -14.19
CA THR A 642 4.27 1.46 -15.18
C THR A 642 4.56 2.04 -16.58
N LYS A 643 5.72 2.69 -16.73
CA LYS A 643 6.17 3.28 -17.99
C LYS A 643 7.68 3.46 -17.97
N ASN A 644 8.36 3.11 -19.05
CA ASN A 644 9.78 3.45 -19.20
C ASN A 644 9.98 4.97 -19.18
N GLY A 645 10.95 5.43 -18.39
CA GLY A 645 11.39 6.82 -18.45
C GLY A 645 12.12 7.28 -17.21
N THR A 646 12.28 8.59 -17.10
CA THR A 646 13.03 9.21 -16.01
C THR A 646 12.09 9.46 -14.86
N TYR A 647 12.38 8.83 -13.72
CA TYR A 647 11.64 9.04 -12.48
C TYR A 647 12.47 9.80 -11.49
N THR A 648 11.84 10.77 -10.83
CA THR A 648 12.40 11.52 -9.72
C THR A 648 11.73 11.05 -8.43
N ILE A 649 12.53 10.55 -7.49
CA ILE A 649 12.12 10.25 -6.12
C ILE A 649 12.59 11.41 -5.24
N ASN A 650 11.66 12.17 -4.68
CA ASN A 650 11.97 13.13 -3.63
C ASN A 650 11.59 12.57 -2.27
N GLY A 651 12.24 13.03 -1.21
CA GLY A 651 11.80 12.75 0.15
C GLY A 651 12.65 13.49 1.16
N ASP A 652 12.20 13.53 2.40
CA ASP A 652 12.82 14.31 3.45
C ASP A 652 13.46 13.35 4.47
N VAL A 653 14.74 13.53 4.75
CA VAL A 653 15.48 12.78 5.76
C VAL A 653 15.43 13.54 7.07
N TYR A 654 14.98 12.86 8.11
CA TYR A 654 14.88 13.36 9.47
C TYR A 654 15.75 12.56 10.42
N CYS A 655 16.40 13.28 11.34
CA CYS A 655 17.07 12.71 12.49
C CYS A 655 16.48 13.32 13.76
N ASN A 656 15.87 12.48 14.57
CA ASN A 656 14.86 12.84 15.56
C ASN A 656 13.74 13.67 14.90
N LYS A 657 13.63 14.95 15.27
CA LYS A 657 12.60 15.89 14.78
C LYS A 657 13.15 16.94 13.80
N SER A 658 14.42 16.85 13.46
CA SER A 658 15.07 17.84 12.58
C SER A 658 15.21 17.25 11.18
N ASN A 659 14.72 17.99 10.18
CA ASN A 659 15.10 17.73 8.79
C ASN A 659 16.61 17.96 8.65
N VAL A 660 17.30 17.00 8.05
CA VAL A 660 18.74 17.05 7.81
C VAL A 660 19.08 17.12 6.32
N GLU A 661 18.20 16.63 5.45
CA GLU A 661 18.39 16.62 4.00
C GLU A 661 17.05 16.46 3.27
N ASP A 662 16.87 17.26 2.21
CA ASP A 662 15.84 17.04 1.20
C ASP A 662 16.48 16.25 0.04
N VAL A 663 16.04 15.01 -0.13
CA VAL A 663 16.57 14.08 -1.13
C VAL A 663 15.90 14.33 -2.46
N TYR A 664 16.73 14.40 -3.50
CA TYR A 664 16.33 14.41 -4.90
C TYR A 664 17.09 13.31 -5.63
N TYR A 665 16.40 12.26 -6.06
CA TYR A 665 17.01 11.11 -6.72
C TYR A 665 16.36 10.83 -8.07
N GLU A 666 17.10 11.04 -9.16
CA GLU A 666 16.60 10.81 -10.51
C GLU A 666 17.21 9.54 -11.10
N LYS A 667 16.37 8.67 -11.66
CA LYS A 667 16.82 7.44 -12.32
C LYS A 667 15.92 7.07 -13.49
N ASN A 668 16.54 6.59 -14.57
CA ASN A 668 15.83 5.93 -15.65
C ASN A 668 15.42 4.53 -15.21
N LEU A 669 14.13 4.27 -15.21
CA LEU A 669 13.55 3.00 -14.78
C LEU A 669 12.82 2.36 -15.96
N THR A 670 12.79 1.03 -15.96
CA THR A 670 12.05 0.22 -16.93
C THR A 670 10.77 -0.35 -16.31
N GLU A 671 9.68 -0.45 -17.08
CA GLU A 671 8.38 -0.99 -16.67
C GLU A 671 8.54 -2.35 -15.95
N GLY A 672 7.83 -2.53 -14.83
CA GLY A 672 7.97 -3.65 -13.90
C GLY A 672 8.70 -3.31 -12.58
N ILE A 673 9.07 -4.34 -11.83
CA ILE A 673 9.71 -4.20 -10.51
C ILE A 673 11.18 -3.81 -10.66
N ASN A 674 11.56 -2.70 -10.04
CA ASN A 674 12.92 -2.17 -9.99
C ASN A 674 13.38 -2.06 -8.54
N GLU A 675 14.61 -2.48 -8.26
CA GLU A 675 15.24 -2.24 -6.96
C GLU A 675 16.24 -1.09 -7.08
N ILE A 676 16.11 -0.12 -6.18
CA ILE A 676 16.85 1.14 -6.22
C ILE A 676 17.42 1.41 -4.84
N SER A 677 18.72 1.72 -4.79
CA SER A 677 19.37 2.24 -3.60
C SER A 677 19.46 3.76 -3.72
N ILE A 678 18.79 4.47 -2.80
CA ILE A 678 18.85 5.92 -2.67
C ILE A 678 19.88 6.24 -1.58
N PHE A 679 20.87 7.06 -1.92
CA PHE A 679 21.93 7.45 -1.00
C PHE A 679 21.69 8.87 -0.47
N PHE A 680 21.88 9.05 0.83
CA PHE A 680 21.78 10.32 1.54
C PHE A 680 23.16 10.98 1.63
N ASN A 681 23.18 12.30 1.72
CA ASN A 681 24.38 13.10 1.85
C ASN A 681 25.07 12.83 3.20
N LYS A 682 26.17 12.09 3.14
CA LYS A 682 27.02 11.74 4.29
C LYS A 682 27.40 12.95 5.15
N SER A 683 27.68 14.10 4.55
CA SER A 683 28.06 15.31 5.31
C SER A 683 26.88 15.96 6.05
N ALA A 684 25.67 15.86 5.50
CA ALA A 684 24.45 16.34 6.13
C ALA A 684 24.01 15.44 7.30
N VAL A 685 24.17 14.12 7.13
CA VAL A 685 23.76 13.09 8.10
C VAL A 685 24.78 12.92 9.24
N ALA A 686 26.08 12.85 8.94
CA ALA A 686 27.12 12.48 9.92
C ALA A 686 27.28 13.45 11.10
N GLY A 687 26.82 14.70 10.98
CA GLY A 687 26.89 15.70 12.04
C GLY A 687 25.62 15.84 12.90
N LYS A 688 24.48 15.33 12.43
CA LYS A 688 23.16 15.53 13.05
C LYS A 688 22.47 14.24 13.49
N CYS A 689 22.90 13.10 12.95
CA CYS A 689 22.33 11.79 13.21
C CYS A 689 23.35 10.95 13.99
N ALA A 690 23.36 11.05 15.31
CA ALA A 690 24.28 10.25 16.14
C ALA A 690 23.79 8.80 16.24
N PHE A 691 24.68 7.83 16.02
CA PHE A 691 24.38 6.41 16.20
C PHE A 691 24.13 6.09 17.69
N GLY A 692 23.17 5.21 17.98
CA GLY A 692 22.84 4.79 19.35
C GLY A 692 21.90 5.74 20.09
N GLY A 693 20.69 5.97 19.55
CA GLY A 693 19.61 6.68 20.25
C GLY A 693 18.82 7.71 19.42
N THR A 694 19.25 8.01 18.19
CA THR A 694 18.57 8.96 17.30
C THR A 694 17.53 8.22 16.44
N LYS A 695 16.26 8.65 16.47
CA LYS A 695 15.20 8.13 15.59
C LYS A 695 15.46 8.63 14.17
N PHE A 696 15.69 7.73 13.23
CA PHE A 696 15.88 8.08 11.83
C PHE A 696 14.54 7.91 11.08
N SER A 697 14.26 8.79 10.13
CA SER A 697 13.07 8.64 9.30
C SER A 697 13.25 9.26 7.91
N PHE A 698 12.83 8.53 6.88
CA PHE A 698 12.68 9.06 5.53
C PHE A 698 11.18 9.19 5.23
N LYS A 699 10.71 10.41 5.02
CA LYS A 699 9.27 10.77 4.97
C LYS A 699 8.95 11.63 3.75
N ASN A 700 7.66 11.90 3.53
CA ASN A 700 7.16 12.78 2.45
C ASN A 700 7.66 12.36 1.06
N VAL A 701 7.78 11.05 0.84
CA VAL A 701 8.39 10.51 -0.38
C VAL A 701 7.43 10.67 -1.56
N THR A 702 7.92 11.27 -2.64
CA THR A 702 7.15 11.52 -3.86
C THR A 702 7.85 10.91 -5.05
N LEU A 703 7.09 10.33 -5.96
CA LEU A 703 7.58 9.85 -7.24
C LEU A 703 7.00 10.73 -8.36
N ARG A 704 7.87 11.25 -9.23
CA ARG A 704 7.49 12.04 -10.40
C ARG A 704 8.03 11.43 -11.68
N PHE A 705 7.27 11.50 -12.76
CA PHE A 705 7.68 11.01 -14.08
C PHE A 705 8.04 12.19 -15.00
N ASN A 706 9.20 12.13 -15.65
CA ASN A 706 9.69 13.12 -16.63
C ASN A 706 9.57 14.59 -16.18
N ASN A 707 9.80 14.89 -14.90
CA ASN A 707 9.69 16.23 -14.33
C ASN A 707 8.32 16.91 -14.62
N SER A 708 7.22 16.13 -14.66
CA SER A 708 5.86 16.68 -14.69
C SER A 708 5.57 17.51 -13.42
N ASN A 709 4.76 18.57 -13.54
CA ASN A 709 4.30 19.36 -12.39
C ASN A 709 3.19 18.65 -11.58
N HIS A 710 2.78 17.46 -12.00
CA HIS A 710 1.78 16.64 -11.33
C HIS A 710 2.50 15.50 -10.60
N ASN A 711 2.28 15.35 -9.31
CA ASN A 711 2.80 14.21 -8.56
C ASN A 711 2.02 12.96 -9.00
N ASP A 712 2.55 12.21 -9.97
CA ASP A 712 1.87 11.08 -10.59
C ASP A 712 1.68 9.88 -9.62
N ASP A 713 2.45 9.81 -8.52
CA ASP A 713 2.21 8.90 -7.40
C ASP A 713 2.83 9.49 -6.11
N PHE A 714 2.01 10.11 -5.25
CA PHE A 714 2.43 10.46 -3.90
C PHE A 714 2.11 9.28 -3.00
N ARG A 715 3.11 8.70 -2.32
CA ARG A 715 2.85 7.73 -1.26
C ARG A 715 3.50 8.18 0.03
N CYS A 716 2.66 8.46 1.02
CA CYS A 716 3.10 8.59 2.38
C CYS A 716 3.61 7.23 2.86
N VAL A 717 4.91 6.98 2.68
CA VAL A 717 5.57 5.84 3.28
C VAL A 717 6.61 6.41 4.24
N ALA A 718 6.30 6.32 5.53
CA ALA A 718 7.26 6.58 6.59
C ALA A 718 8.02 5.27 6.83
N LEU A 719 9.31 5.22 6.46
CA LEU A 719 10.18 4.19 7.01
C LEU A 719 10.85 4.75 8.25
N THR A 720 10.40 4.23 9.38
CA THR A 720 10.81 4.69 10.71
C THR A 720 11.60 3.60 11.35
N THR A 721 12.89 3.84 11.56
CA THR A 721 13.73 2.92 12.32
C THR A 721 14.45 3.72 13.39
N THR A 722 14.47 3.19 14.61
CA THR A 722 15.60 3.43 15.49
C THR A 722 16.76 2.65 14.89
N TYR A 723 17.93 3.28 14.72
CA TYR A 723 19.14 2.49 14.51
C TYR A 723 19.23 1.55 15.71
N PRO A 724 19.10 0.21 15.55
CA PRO A 724 19.37 -0.66 16.66
C PRO A 724 20.82 -0.39 17.06
N GLU A 725 21.11 -0.39 18.37
CA GLU A 725 22.47 -0.69 18.77
C GLU A 725 22.82 -2.02 18.10
N LEU A 726 23.68 -1.98 17.09
CA LEU A 726 24.22 -3.18 16.51
C LEU A 726 25.13 -3.78 17.58
N SER A 727 24.55 -4.62 18.42
CA SER A 727 25.24 -5.65 19.18
C SER A 727 25.81 -6.65 18.18
N TYR A 728 26.78 -6.20 17.40
CA TYR A 728 27.68 -7.11 16.72
C TYR A 728 28.47 -7.80 17.83
N GLY A 729 28.37 -9.13 17.89
CA GLY A 729 29.33 -9.93 18.63
C GLY A 729 30.74 -9.40 18.34
N ASN A 730 31.61 -9.37 19.35
CA ASN A 730 32.79 -8.51 19.44
C ASN A 730 33.71 -8.42 18.19
N CYS A 731 33.60 -9.32 17.20
CA CYS A 731 34.49 -9.44 16.04
C CYS A 731 33.78 -9.46 14.67
N CYS A 732 32.59 -8.87 14.53
CA CYS A 732 31.97 -8.69 13.20
C CYS A 732 32.28 -7.31 12.59
N CYS A 733 32.19 -7.21 11.26
CA CYS A 733 32.31 -5.96 10.50
C CYS A 733 31.40 -5.95 9.26
N ASP A 734 31.15 -4.76 8.69
CA ASP A 734 30.26 -4.53 7.54
C ASP A 734 30.87 -3.59 6.47
N SER A 735 32.12 -3.15 6.66
CA SER A 735 32.80 -2.15 5.83
C SER A 735 34.31 -2.29 5.96
N CYS A 736 35.07 -1.86 4.94
CA CYS A 736 36.54 -1.96 4.94
C CYS A 736 37.16 -1.34 6.21
N GLU A 737 36.68 -0.16 6.61
CA GLU A 737 37.17 0.57 7.78
C GLU A 737 36.89 -0.18 9.10
N LYS A 738 35.68 -0.73 9.27
CA LYS A 738 35.33 -1.49 10.46
C LYS A 738 36.07 -2.83 10.50
N CYS A 739 36.22 -3.49 9.36
CA CYS A 739 37.01 -4.71 9.27
C CYS A 739 38.47 -4.43 9.62
N ALA A 740 39.07 -3.36 9.09
CA ALA A 740 40.43 -2.95 9.44
C ALA A 740 40.61 -2.71 10.95
N LYS A 741 39.65 -2.07 11.62
CA LYS A 741 39.67 -1.91 13.09
C LYS A 741 39.61 -3.24 13.83
N LYS A 742 38.76 -4.17 13.41
CA LYS A 742 38.65 -5.51 14.04
C LYS A 742 39.88 -6.38 13.80
N LEU A 743 40.53 -6.22 12.65
CA LEU A 743 41.73 -6.97 12.30
C LEU A 743 42.95 -6.59 13.14
N VAL A 744 43.01 -5.37 13.68
CA VAL A 744 44.04 -4.93 14.61
C VAL A 744 43.66 -5.10 16.09
N ASP A 745 42.43 -5.51 16.38
CA ASP A 745 41.95 -5.74 17.75
C ASP A 745 42.54 -7.06 18.30
N ALA A 746 43.21 -6.98 19.45
CA ALA A 746 43.80 -8.13 20.13
C ALA A 746 42.75 -9.16 20.58
N ASN A 747 41.51 -8.73 20.81
CA ASN A 747 40.43 -9.62 21.24
C ASN A 747 39.73 -10.34 20.09
N CYS A 748 40.10 -10.02 18.84
CA CYS A 748 39.44 -10.58 17.66
C CYS A 748 40.35 -11.45 16.83
N ASN A 749 40.23 -12.77 17.01
CA ASN A 749 40.99 -13.75 16.23
C ASN A 749 40.20 -14.30 15.04
N GLU A 750 38.87 -14.24 15.08
CA GLU A 750 38.00 -14.60 13.95
C GLU A 750 37.07 -13.43 13.65
N ILE A 751 37.26 -12.83 12.48
CA ILE A 751 36.54 -11.64 12.02
C ILE A 751 35.55 -12.07 10.96
N ASN A 752 34.28 -11.71 11.15
CA ASN A 752 33.18 -12.07 10.27
C ASN A 752 32.65 -10.85 9.52
N LEU A 753 32.69 -10.88 8.18
CA LEU A 753 31.95 -9.93 7.36
C LEU A 753 30.46 -10.29 7.41
N THR A 754 29.61 -9.28 7.55
CA THR A 754 28.17 -9.45 7.73
C THR A 754 27.33 -8.84 6.60
N PHE A 755 27.97 -8.08 5.70
CA PHE A 755 27.32 -7.43 4.56
C PHE A 755 28.27 -7.31 3.37
N ASP A 756 27.72 -7.20 2.17
CA ASP A 756 28.48 -6.94 0.94
C ASP A 756 29.11 -5.53 0.97
N ILE A 757 30.43 -5.47 0.75
CA ILE A 757 31.17 -4.23 0.52
C ILE A 757 31.18 -3.95 -0.98
N ASN A 758 30.24 -3.14 -1.45
CA ASN A 758 30.06 -2.87 -2.88
C ASN A 758 31.03 -1.82 -3.45
N PHE A 759 31.62 -0.99 -2.59
CA PHE A 759 32.47 0.13 -3.00
C PHE A 759 33.66 0.30 -2.05
N ALA A 760 34.79 -0.30 -2.39
CA ALA A 760 36.07 -0.04 -1.72
C ALA A 760 36.88 1.01 -2.49
N ASP A 761 37.06 2.18 -1.88
CA ASP A 761 37.95 3.24 -2.35
C ASP A 761 39.34 3.07 -1.69
N GLY A 762 40.19 2.24 -2.31
CA GLY A 762 41.49 1.90 -1.75
C GLY A 762 41.70 0.40 -1.57
N THR A 763 42.74 0.05 -0.80
CA THR A 763 42.91 -1.33 -0.34
C THR A 763 41.89 -1.60 0.75
N CYS A 764 41.02 -2.61 0.56
CA CYS A 764 39.91 -2.81 1.51
C CYS A 764 40.38 -3.44 2.81
N ILE A 765 40.99 -4.63 2.73
CA ILE A 765 41.50 -5.35 3.88
C ILE A 765 43.02 -5.31 3.86
N ASN A 766 43.65 -4.73 4.87
CA ASN A 766 45.10 -4.57 4.94
C ASN A 766 45.67 -5.15 6.23
N LEU A 767 46.38 -6.27 6.13
CA LEU A 767 46.98 -7.03 7.22
C LEU A 767 48.51 -6.95 7.15
N VAL A 768 49.07 -5.95 7.82
CA VAL A 768 50.52 -5.73 7.88
C VAL A 768 51.04 -6.12 9.26
N ASN A 769 52.11 -6.91 9.32
CA ASN A 769 52.73 -7.39 10.57
C ASN A 769 51.71 -8.11 11.50
N SER A 770 50.76 -8.84 10.92
CA SER A 770 49.64 -9.44 11.65
C SER A 770 49.84 -10.94 11.86
N ALA A 771 49.35 -11.47 12.99
CA ALA A 771 49.44 -12.90 13.29
C ALA A 771 48.16 -13.47 13.90
N ASN A 772 47.89 -14.76 13.62
CA ASN A 772 46.82 -15.53 14.24
C ASN A 772 45.41 -14.93 14.05
N LYS A 773 45.09 -14.53 12.81
CA LYS A 773 43.79 -13.97 12.45
C LYS A 773 43.09 -14.83 11.40
N SER A 774 41.79 -14.99 11.53
CA SER A 774 40.89 -15.57 10.54
C SER A 774 39.92 -14.50 10.06
N PHE A 775 39.77 -14.34 8.76
CA PHE A 775 38.79 -13.46 8.14
C PHE A 775 37.84 -14.30 7.29
N ASP A 776 36.60 -14.37 7.73
CA ASP A 776 35.52 -15.09 7.06
C ASP A 776 34.53 -14.07 6.49
N CYS A 777 34.36 -14.08 5.17
CA CYS A 777 33.41 -13.16 4.55
C CYS A 777 31.96 -13.66 4.60
N ASN A 778 31.69 -14.87 5.09
CA ASN A 778 30.34 -15.46 5.11
C ASN A 778 29.62 -15.41 3.75
N LYS A 779 30.36 -15.60 2.65
CA LYS A 779 29.90 -15.50 1.25
C LYS A 779 29.58 -14.08 0.77
N HIS A 780 29.83 -13.06 1.58
CA HIS A 780 29.67 -11.66 1.18
C HIS A 780 30.75 -11.18 0.22
N LYS A 781 30.38 -10.16 -0.57
CA LYS A 781 31.21 -9.56 -1.61
C LYS A 781 32.11 -8.46 -1.08
N ILE A 782 33.30 -8.32 -1.68
CA ILE A 782 34.18 -7.18 -1.56
C ILE A 782 34.50 -6.70 -2.98
N LYS A 783 34.03 -5.51 -3.33
CA LYS A 783 34.14 -4.94 -4.67
C LYS A 783 34.89 -3.61 -4.65
N GLY A 784 35.97 -3.54 -5.42
CA GLY A 784 36.73 -2.31 -5.64
C GLY A 784 35.97 -1.34 -6.55
N PHE A 785 36.24 -0.05 -6.41
CA PHE A 785 35.63 0.97 -7.27
C PHE A 785 36.40 1.18 -8.58
N PHE A 786 37.70 1.46 -8.49
CA PHE A 786 38.54 1.83 -9.64
C PHE A 786 39.55 0.76 -10.11
N GLY A 787 39.66 -0.38 -9.41
CA GLY A 787 40.61 -1.44 -9.80
C GLY A 787 42.09 -1.08 -9.70
N TYR A 788 42.46 -0.08 -8.87
CA TYR A 788 43.87 0.36 -8.68
C TYR A 788 44.54 -0.19 -7.43
N ASN A 789 43.78 -0.75 -6.48
CA ASN A 789 44.26 -1.18 -5.17
C ASN A 789 43.98 -2.67 -4.93
N TYR A 790 44.27 -3.20 -3.74
CA TYR A 790 44.11 -4.62 -3.43
C TYR A 790 42.79 -4.91 -2.70
N GLY A 791 42.13 -6.02 -3.01
CA GLY A 791 40.95 -6.45 -2.25
C GLY A 791 41.35 -6.81 -0.82
N ILE A 792 42.26 -7.76 -0.71
CA ILE A 792 42.91 -8.13 0.55
C ILE A 792 44.44 -8.12 0.36
N ASN A 793 45.16 -7.42 1.24
CA ASN A 793 46.62 -7.31 1.22
C ASN A 793 47.21 -7.85 2.53
N LEU A 794 48.10 -8.84 2.44
CA LEU A 794 48.85 -9.39 3.57
C LEU A 794 50.33 -9.09 3.38
N LYS A 795 50.95 -8.46 4.37
CA LYS A 795 52.38 -8.16 4.33
C LYS A 795 53.06 -8.47 5.66
N ASN A 796 54.18 -9.20 5.64
CA ASN A 796 54.94 -9.55 6.85
C ASN A 796 54.08 -10.28 7.91
N SER A 797 53.13 -11.12 7.47
CA SER A 797 52.10 -11.70 8.34
C SER A 797 52.26 -13.21 8.48
N GLN A 798 51.71 -13.81 9.55
CA GLN A 798 51.81 -15.25 9.79
C GLN A 798 50.54 -15.86 10.36
N ASN A 799 50.25 -17.13 10.07
CA ASN A 799 49.07 -17.83 10.61
C ASN A 799 47.76 -17.09 10.32
N ILE A 800 47.51 -16.76 9.05
CA ILE A 800 46.29 -16.05 8.62
C ILE A 800 45.39 -16.98 7.82
N THR A 801 44.09 -16.97 8.11
CA THR A 801 43.07 -17.67 7.33
C THR A 801 42.15 -16.67 6.62
N ILE A 802 41.87 -16.87 5.34
CA ILE A 802 40.88 -16.09 4.57
C ILE A 802 39.94 -17.06 3.86
N ARG A 803 38.65 -16.94 4.13
CA ARG A 803 37.66 -17.86 3.58
C ARG A 803 36.31 -17.23 3.22
N ASN A 804 35.61 -17.91 2.33
CA ASN A 804 34.24 -17.60 1.91
C ASN A 804 34.06 -16.16 1.36
N CYS A 805 35.09 -15.55 0.76
CA CYS A 805 35.03 -14.19 0.22
C CYS A 805 34.76 -14.15 -1.28
N ALA A 806 33.89 -13.24 -1.73
CA ALA A 806 33.68 -12.94 -3.15
C ALA A 806 34.34 -11.60 -3.53
N ILE A 807 35.53 -11.63 -4.13
CA ILE A 807 36.39 -10.45 -4.33
C ILE A 807 36.44 -10.06 -5.81
N THR A 808 36.14 -8.79 -6.13
CA THR A 808 36.10 -8.32 -7.51
C THR A 808 36.51 -6.86 -7.71
N ASN A 809 36.92 -6.52 -8.94
CA ASN A 809 37.24 -5.17 -9.40
C ASN A 809 38.36 -4.45 -8.61
N PHE A 810 39.40 -5.20 -8.22
CA PHE A 810 40.65 -4.68 -7.67
C PHE A 810 41.80 -4.78 -8.68
N PHE A 811 42.97 -4.22 -8.36
CA PHE A 811 44.20 -4.46 -9.12
C PHE A 811 44.62 -5.92 -8.93
N GLU A 812 44.92 -6.31 -7.69
CA GLU A 812 44.97 -7.72 -7.27
C GLU A 812 43.76 -8.03 -6.40
N GLY A 813 43.10 -9.16 -6.61
CA GLY A 813 42.04 -9.60 -5.70
C GLY A 813 42.59 -9.86 -4.30
N ILE A 814 43.60 -10.73 -4.20
CA ILE A 814 44.35 -11.01 -2.97
C ILE A 814 45.85 -10.88 -3.25
N LYS A 815 46.53 -10.07 -2.44
CA LYS A 815 47.99 -9.88 -2.48
C LYS A 815 48.64 -10.35 -1.19
N ILE A 816 49.68 -11.17 -1.31
CA ILE A 816 50.47 -11.69 -0.19
C ILE A 816 51.96 -11.44 -0.45
N ASP A 817 52.65 -10.81 0.50
CA ASP A 817 54.08 -10.49 0.42
C ASP A 817 54.78 -10.76 1.75
N ASN A 818 55.83 -11.58 1.73
CA ASN A 818 56.63 -11.93 2.90
C ASN A 818 55.79 -12.49 4.07
N ALA A 819 54.87 -13.40 3.78
CA ALA A 819 53.95 -13.97 4.76
C ALA A 819 53.97 -15.50 4.77
N ASN A 820 53.86 -16.12 5.95
CA ASN A 820 54.02 -17.57 6.13
C ASN A 820 52.81 -18.22 6.82
N ASN A 821 52.57 -19.51 6.59
CA ASN A 821 51.43 -20.24 7.18
C ASN A 821 50.08 -19.57 6.86
N ILE A 822 49.78 -19.39 5.58
CA ILE A 822 48.56 -18.71 5.12
C ILE A 822 47.60 -19.71 4.49
N TYR A 823 46.33 -19.67 4.90
CA TYR A 823 45.26 -20.53 4.40
C TYR A 823 44.25 -19.69 3.63
N LEU A 824 44.09 -19.96 2.33
CA LEU A 824 43.08 -19.33 1.47
C LEU A 824 42.14 -20.42 0.97
N PHE A 825 40.87 -20.43 1.38
CA PHE A 825 39.93 -21.43 0.89
C PHE A 825 38.48 -20.98 0.70
N ASN A 826 37.78 -21.61 -0.24
CA ASN A 826 36.38 -21.31 -0.58
C ASN A 826 36.14 -19.84 -0.99
N ASN A 827 37.14 -19.18 -1.60
CA ASN A 827 36.98 -17.81 -2.08
C ASN A 827 36.66 -17.79 -3.58
N SER A 828 35.87 -16.80 -4.01
CA SER A 828 35.57 -16.51 -5.41
C SER A 828 36.23 -15.19 -5.81
N ILE A 829 37.25 -15.24 -6.64
CA ILE A 829 38.06 -14.06 -7.02
C ILE A 829 37.97 -13.82 -8.52
N SER A 830 37.40 -12.69 -8.93
CA SER A 830 37.15 -12.44 -10.35
C SER A 830 37.20 -11.00 -10.80
N SER A 831 37.38 -10.80 -12.11
CA SER A 831 37.33 -9.48 -12.76
C SER A 831 38.30 -8.45 -12.17
N ASN A 832 39.44 -8.90 -11.64
CA ASN A 832 40.51 -8.02 -11.18
C ASN A 832 41.37 -7.57 -12.37
N ARG A 833 41.97 -6.39 -12.26
CA ARG A 833 42.68 -5.71 -13.35
C ARG A 833 44.03 -6.34 -13.65
N ASP A 834 44.62 -7.02 -12.69
CA ASP A 834 45.85 -7.79 -12.85
C ASP A 834 45.57 -9.25 -12.48
N ASN A 835 46.14 -9.75 -11.38
CA ASN A 835 45.96 -11.14 -10.97
C ASN A 835 44.75 -11.32 -10.05
N GLY A 836 44.20 -12.53 -10.03
CA GLY A 836 43.25 -12.92 -8.99
C GLY A 836 43.96 -13.00 -7.64
N ILE A 837 44.98 -13.84 -7.56
CA ILE A 837 45.83 -14.03 -6.38
C ILE A 837 47.30 -13.81 -6.76
N TYR A 838 47.99 -12.93 -6.04
CA TYR A 838 49.42 -12.68 -6.19
C TYR A 838 50.17 -12.95 -4.88
N ILE A 839 51.17 -13.84 -4.90
CA ILE A 839 51.94 -14.25 -3.73
C ILE A 839 53.44 -14.10 -4.00
N LYS A 840 54.17 -13.51 -3.05
CA LYS A 840 55.62 -13.28 -3.15
C LYS A 840 56.39 -13.54 -1.85
N ASN A 841 57.59 -14.13 -1.97
CA ASN A 841 58.58 -14.30 -0.89
C ASN A 841 58.01 -14.99 0.36
N SER A 842 57.31 -16.11 0.18
CA SER A 842 56.34 -16.62 1.15
C SER A 842 56.46 -18.14 1.31
N ALA A 843 56.20 -18.68 2.50
CA ALA A 843 56.34 -20.12 2.77
C ALA A 843 55.12 -20.73 3.45
N CYS A 844 54.93 -22.05 3.29
CA CYS A 844 53.86 -22.79 3.97
C CYS A 844 52.45 -22.25 3.66
N LEU A 845 52.14 -21.96 2.39
CA LEU A 845 50.79 -21.54 1.99
C LEU A 845 49.93 -22.73 1.58
N PHE A 846 48.64 -22.63 1.89
CA PHE A 846 47.62 -23.56 1.45
C PHE A 846 46.51 -22.79 0.73
N VAL A 847 46.50 -22.84 -0.61
CA VAL A 847 45.46 -22.22 -1.44
C VAL A 847 44.59 -23.33 -1.98
N ALA A 848 43.38 -23.48 -1.44
CA ALA A 848 42.53 -24.61 -1.79
C ALA A 848 41.04 -24.30 -2.01
N ASN A 849 40.40 -25.02 -2.92
CA ASN A 849 38.96 -24.90 -3.19
C ASN A 849 38.50 -23.47 -3.53
N ASN A 850 39.37 -22.66 -4.15
CA ASN A 850 39.01 -21.31 -4.60
C ASN A 850 38.57 -21.33 -6.06
N SER A 851 37.63 -20.45 -6.42
CA SER A 851 37.23 -20.17 -7.80
C SER A 851 37.89 -18.86 -8.26
N VAL A 852 38.83 -18.93 -9.19
CA VAL A 852 39.61 -17.78 -9.66
C VAL A 852 39.41 -17.59 -11.15
N PHE A 853 38.62 -16.58 -11.55
CA PHE A 853 38.17 -16.49 -12.94
C PHE A 853 38.05 -15.09 -13.52
N SER A 854 38.19 -14.99 -14.85
CA SER A 854 37.98 -13.73 -15.59
C SER A 854 38.85 -12.56 -15.12
N ASN A 855 40.03 -12.82 -14.54
CA ASN A 855 40.99 -11.76 -14.21
C ASN A 855 41.75 -11.32 -15.46
N LYS A 856 42.14 -10.04 -15.51
CA LYS A 856 42.70 -9.41 -16.72
C LYS A 856 44.17 -9.75 -16.97
N TRP A 857 44.85 -10.42 -16.04
CA TRP A 857 46.17 -11.01 -16.26
C TRP A 857 46.22 -12.48 -15.81
N HIS A 858 46.97 -12.86 -14.77
CA HIS A 858 47.03 -14.25 -14.31
C HIS A 858 45.87 -14.59 -13.36
N GLY A 859 45.49 -15.87 -13.28
CA GLY A 859 44.61 -16.34 -12.21
C GLY A 859 45.35 -16.28 -10.88
N VAL A 860 46.42 -17.08 -10.77
CA VAL A 860 47.29 -17.18 -9.60
C VAL A 860 48.74 -16.95 -10.03
N SER A 861 49.44 -16.03 -9.38
CA SER A 861 50.85 -15.72 -9.64
C SER A 861 51.69 -15.94 -8.37
N LEU A 862 52.74 -16.74 -8.48
CA LEU A 862 53.56 -17.23 -7.38
C LEU A 862 55.05 -16.91 -7.63
N ASP A 863 55.67 -16.11 -6.77
CA ASP A 863 57.06 -15.66 -6.89
C ASP A 863 57.87 -15.96 -5.62
N ASN A 864 58.88 -16.82 -5.72
CA ASN A 864 59.79 -17.20 -4.63
C ASN A 864 59.04 -17.82 -3.42
N LEU A 865 58.27 -18.88 -3.67
CA LEU A 865 57.57 -19.64 -2.63
C LEU A 865 58.34 -20.90 -2.19
N SER A 866 58.11 -21.35 -0.96
CA SER A 866 58.62 -22.64 -0.48
C SER A 866 57.58 -23.41 0.33
N ASN A 867 57.64 -24.74 0.29
CA ASN A 867 56.84 -25.66 1.10
C ASN A 867 55.33 -25.34 1.08
N SER A 868 54.79 -24.98 -0.09
CA SER A 868 53.41 -24.52 -0.25
C SER A 868 52.60 -25.49 -1.13
N THR A 869 51.28 -25.43 -1.03
CA THR A 869 50.36 -26.31 -1.78
C THR A 869 49.21 -25.50 -2.38
N ILE A 870 48.95 -25.75 -3.67
CA ILE A 870 47.81 -25.22 -4.42
C ILE A 870 46.93 -26.42 -4.77
N ALA A 871 45.75 -26.55 -4.15
CA ALA A 871 44.95 -27.77 -4.22
C ALA A 871 43.45 -27.56 -4.53
N GLY A 872 42.86 -28.31 -5.47
CA GLY A 872 41.40 -28.30 -5.62
C GLY A 872 40.79 -26.98 -6.13
N ASN A 873 41.58 -26.08 -6.71
CA ASN A 873 41.07 -24.79 -7.18
C ASN A 873 40.48 -24.89 -8.60
N PHE A 874 39.47 -24.07 -8.88
CA PHE A 874 38.89 -23.88 -10.20
C PHE A 874 39.37 -22.56 -10.81
N ILE A 875 40.24 -22.62 -11.81
CA ILE A 875 40.93 -21.46 -12.38
C ILE A 875 40.58 -21.34 -13.87
N ASN A 876 39.72 -20.37 -14.21
CA ASN A 876 39.06 -20.34 -15.51
C ASN A 876 39.05 -18.94 -16.17
N LEU A 877 39.15 -18.85 -17.50
CA LEU A 877 38.94 -17.61 -18.26
C LEU A 877 39.85 -16.42 -17.87
N ASN A 878 41.02 -16.65 -17.28
CA ASN A 878 41.99 -15.58 -17.01
C ASN A 878 42.74 -15.21 -18.30
N LYS A 879 42.95 -13.90 -18.53
CA LYS A 879 43.43 -13.40 -19.82
C LYS A 879 44.85 -13.81 -20.18
N ASN A 880 45.68 -14.17 -19.20
CA ASN A 880 47.03 -14.67 -19.40
C ASN A 880 47.17 -16.11 -18.86
N VAL A 881 47.90 -16.33 -17.77
CA VAL A 881 48.20 -17.68 -17.28
C VAL A 881 47.24 -18.07 -16.17
N GLY A 882 46.76 -19.31 -16.14
CA GLY A 882 46.01 -19.85 -15.02
C GLY A 882 46.84 -19.81 -13.73
N ILE A 883 47.98 -20.51 -13.72
CA ILE A 883 48.97 -20.48 -12.64
C ILE A 883 50.36 -20.13 -13.21
N TYR A 884 50.91 -19.00 -12.77
CA TYR A 884 52.27 -18.58 -13.09
C TYR A 884 53.19 -18.80 -11.89
N VAL A 885 54.35 -19.45 -12.10
CA VAL A 885 55.29 -19.80 -11.04
C VAL A 885 56.72 -19.38 -11.39
N TYR A 886 57.39 -18.70 -10.47
CA TYR A 886 58.77 -18.26 -10.60
C TYR A 886 59.57 -18.56 -9.33
N GLY A 887 60.76 -19.17 -9.46
CA GLY A 887 61.71 -19.37 -8.36
C GLY A 887 61.18 -20.14 -7.14
N SER A 888 60.24 -21.08 -7.32
CA SER A 888 59.46 -21.64 -6.20
C SER A 888 59.63 -23.16 -5.98
N LEU A 889 59.32 -23.63 -4.78
CA LEU A 889 59.20 -25.04 -4.38
C LEU A 889 57.81 -25.31 -3.79
N LEU A 890 56.92 -25.94 -4.55
CA LEU A 890 55.54 -26.16 -4.13
C LEU A 890 54.86 -27.34 -4.84
N ASP A 891 53.74 -27.78 -4.28
CA ASP A 891 52.87 -28.80 -4.84
C ASP A 891 51.63 -28.17 -5.49
N ILE A 892 51.30 -28.60 -6.71
CA ILE A 892 50.08 -28.23 -7.44
C ILE A 892 49.28 -29.51 -7.64
N THR A 893 48.13 -29.65 -6.98
CA THR A 893 47.38 -30.91 -6.99
C THR A 893 45.87 -30.76 -7.16
N ASN A 894 45.20 -31.65 -7.89
CA ASN A 894 43.74 -31.68 -8.01
C ASN A 894 43.09 -30.36 -8.50
N ASN A 895 43.81 -29.49 -9.21
CA ASN A 895 43.25 -28.24 -9.72
C ASN A 895 42.60 -28.46 -11.08
N THR A 896 41.55 -27.68 -11.36
CA THR A 896 40.91 -27.60 -12.68
C THR A 896 41.23 -26.25 -13.31
N ILE A 897 42.03 -26.25 -14.37
CA ILE A 897 42.60 -25.05 -15.00
C ILE A 897 42.21 -25.02 -16.49
N LEU A 898 41.23 -24.17 -16.81
CA LEU A 898 40.55 -24.18 -18.10
C LEU A 898 40.52 -22.80 -18.78
N ASN A 899 40.49 -22.78 -20.11
CA ASN A 899 40.19 -21.59 -20.92
C ASN A 899 41.03 -20.33 -20.59
N ASN A 900 42.26 -20.50 -20.10
CA ASN A 900 43.20 -19.40 -19.93
C ASN A 900 44.04 -19.24 -21.21
N TYR A 901 44.86 -18.19 -21.33
CA TYR A 901 45.81 -18.11 -22.45
C TYR A 901 46.87 -19.22 -22.35
N MET A 902 47.39 -19.48 -21.15
CA MET A 902 48.20 -20.65 -20.82
C MET A 902 47.74 -21.25 -19.49
N GLY A 903 47.89 -22.57 -19.30
CA GLY A 903 47.47 -23.27 -18.07
C GLY A 903 48.42 -23.00 -16.91
N ILE A 904 49.51 -23.76 -16.84
CA ILE A 904 50.60 -23.61 -15.86
C ILE A 904 51.87 -23.20 -16.60
N ILE A 905 52.51 -22.13 -16.12
CA ILE A 905 53.87 -21.74 -16.53
C ILE A 905 54.81 -21.77 -15.33
N SER A 906 55.99 -22.36 -15.52
CA SER A 906 57.05 -22.43 -14.52
C SER A 906 58.38 -21.87 -15.04
N TYR A 907 59.08 -21.13 -14.17
CA TYR A 907 60.45 -20.65 -14.39
C TYR A 907 61.30 -20.88 -13.14
N TYR A 908 62.47 -21.51 -13.31
CA TYR A 908 63.45 -21.72 -12.22
C TYR A 908 62.86 -22.31 -10.94
N SER A 909 61.87 -23.20 -11.06
CA SER A 909 61.10 -23.75 -9.92
C SER A 909 61.18 -25.27 -9.87
N ASN A 910 61.03 -25.84 -8.67
CA ASN A 910 60.91 -27.27 -8.42
C ASN A 910 59.46 -27.56 -8.02
N LEU A 911 58.69 -28.19 -8.89
CA LEU A 911 57.24 -28.38 -8.69
C LEU A 911 56.88 -29.86 -8.62
N THR A 912 55.99 -30.22 -7.70
CA THR A 912 55.24 -31.48 -7.77
C THR A 912 53.88 -31.19 -8.38
N ILE A 913 53.58 -31.67 -9.58
CA ILE A 913 52.32 -31.39 -10.28
C ILE A 913 51.53 -32.68 -10.42
N ASN A 914 50.49 -32.90 -9.62
CA ASN A 914 49.76 -34.18 -9.59
C ASN A 914 48.26 -34.02 -9.81
N ALA A 915 47.61 -34.96 -10.51
CA ALA A 915 46.15 -35.07 -10.54
C ALA A 915 45.41 -33.79 -11.01
N ASN A 916 46.04 -32.92 -11.81
CA ASN A 916 45.41 -31.69 -12.28
C ASN A 916 44.73 -31.89 -13.63
N THR A 917 43.61 -31.22 -13.84
CA THR A 917 42.96 -31.10 -15.16
C THR A 917 43.33 -29.76 -15.78
N ILE A 918 44.18 -29.77 -16.81
CA ILE A 918 44.76 -28.57 -17.41
C ILE A 918 44.58 -28.67 -18.92
N ARG A 919 43.51 -28.07 -19.43
CA ARG A 919 43.07 -28.26 -20.83
C ARG A 919 42.33 -27.03 -21.34
N LYS A 920 42.08 -26.99 -22.64
CA LYS A 920 41.41 -25.86 -23.33
C LYS A 920 42.12 -24.51 -23.15
N ASN A 921 43.37 -24.50 -22.69
CA ASN A 921 44.13 -23.27 -22.66
C ASN A 921 44.58 -22.94 -24.08
N LYS A 922 44.63 -21.65 -24.42
CA LYS A 922 44.81 -21.20 -25.81
C LYS A 922 46.15 -21.64 -26.40
N ASN A 923 47.24 -21.55 -25.64
CA ASN A 923 48.59 -21.84 -26.09
C ASN A 923 49.15 -23.14 -25.50
N PHE A 924 49.74 -23.11 -24.29
CA PHE A 924 50.20 -24.30 -23.58
C PHE A 924 49.34 -24.55 -22.35
N ASP A 925 49.00 -25.81 -22.10
CA ASP A 925 48.46 -26.28 -20.83
C ASP A 925 49.56 -26.32 -19.77
N ILE A 926 50.73 -26.86 -20.10
CA ILE A 926 51.86 -26.96 -19.17
C ILE A 926 53.15 -26.57 -19.90
N TYR A 927 53.85 -25.55 -19.39
CA TYR A 927 55.05 -25.00 -20.02
C TYR A 927 56.13 -24.62 -18.99
N SER A 928 57.38 -24.94 -19.31
CA SER A 928 58.56 -24.43 -18.59
C SER A 928 59.75 -24.39 -19.53
N VAL A 929 60.56 -23.34 -19.43
CA VAL A 929 61.86 -23.27 -20.11
C VAL A 929 62.90 -24.20 -19.51
N ASN A 930 62.73 -24.62 -18.25
CA ASN A 930 63.58 -25.57 -17.55
C ASN A 930 62.81 -26.19 -16.38
N TRP A 931 62.49 -27.48 -16.49
CA TRP A 931 61.74 -28.21 -15.48
C TRP A 931 62.50 -28.48 -14.17
N LEU A 932 63.78 -28.11 -14.03
CA LEU A 932 64.61 -28.41 -12.85
C LEU A 932 64.32 -29.80 -12.27
N LEU A 933 64.10 -29.94 -10.95
CA LEU A 933 63.72 -31.21 -10.30
C LEU A 933 62.19 -31.35 -10.19
N SER A 934 61.42 -30.81 -11.13
CA SER A 934 59.96 -30.94 -11.15
C SER A 934 59.54 -32.30 -11.69
N TYR A 935 58.51 -32.88 -11.08
CA TYR A 935 57.93 -34.17 -11.48
C TYR A 935 56.44 -34.22 -11.11
N GLY A 936 55.74 -35.24 -11.61
CA GLY A 936 54.31 -35.36 -11.36
C GLY A 936 53.65 -36.56 -12.03
N ASP A 937 52.40 -36.83 -11.66
CA ASP A 937 51.60 -37.96 -12.14
C ASP A 937 50.10 -37.62 -12.20
N ASN A 938 49.36 -38.34 -13.06
CA ASN A 938 47.90 -38.26 -13.21
C ASN A 938 47.36 -36.89 -13.66
N ASN A 939 48.14 -36.09 -14.39
CA ASN A 939 47.63 -34.86 -14.98
C ASN A 939 46.87 -35.16 -16.28
N THR A 940 45.90 -34.32 -16.61
CA THR A 940 45.17 -34.32 -17.88
C THR A 940 45.56 -33.07 -18.67
N CYS A 941 46.22 -33.22 -19.82
CA CYS A 941 46.60 -32.09 -20.68
C CYS A 941 46.84 -32.51 -22.13
N ASP A 942 46.67 -31.60 -23.09
CA ASP A 942 46.86 -31.87 -24.53
C ASP A 942 47.92 -30.98 -25.20
N LYS A 943 48.27 -29.83 -24.61
CA LYS A 943 49.32 -28.92 -25.10
C LYS A 943 50.44 -28.74 -24.07
N TYR A 944 51.42 -29.63 -24.08
CA TYR A 944 52.52 -29.62 -23.10
C TYR A 944 53.90 -29.47 -23.76
N ASP A 945 54.78 -28.65 -23.16
CA ASP A 945 56.16 -28.47 -23.62
C ASP A 945 57.14 -29.35 -22.85
N GLY A 946 57.38 -30.55 -23.40
CA GLY A 946 58.34 -31.52 -22.85
C GLY A 946 57.96 -32.14 -21.50
N TRP A 947 56.85 -31.71 -20.88
CA TRP A 947 56.32 -32.33 -19.65
C TRP A 947 55.95 -33.80 -19.87
N LYS A 948 56.24 -34.62 -18.87
CA LYS A 948 55.91 -36.05 -18.85
C LYS A 948 55.52 -36.42 -17.43
N ASP A 949 54.33 -36.96 -17.26
CA ASP A 949 53.95 -37.63 -16.03
C ASP A 949 54.85 -38.86 -15.85
N ASN A 950 55.35 -39.12 -14.64
CA ASN A 950 56.32 -40.20 -14.37
C ASN A 950 55.78 -41.59 -14.76
N SER A 951 54.46 -41.74 -14.72
CA SER A 951 53.69 -42.93 -15.10
C SER A 951 53.51 -43.09 -16.62
N THR A 952 54.02 -42.18 -17.45
CA THR A 952 53.85 -42.21 -18.91
C THR A 952 55.14 -41.92 -19.69
N ASP A 953 55.32 -42.60 -20.84
CA ASP A 953 56.47 -42.34 -21.72
C ASP A 953 56.32 -41.05 -22.56
N LYS A 954 55.12 -40.45 -22.59
CA LYS A 954 54.77 -39.24 -23.35
C LYS A 954 53.63 -38.44 -22.69
N GLY A 955 53.92 -37.25 -22.16
CA GLY A 955 52.90 -36.25 -21.84
C GLY A 955 52.13 -36.49 -20.54
N CYS A 956 50.88 -36.01 -20.52
CA CYS A 956 49.90 -36.22 -19.45
C CYS A 956 49.09 -37.52 -19.66
N VAL A 957 48.60 -38.14 -18.58
CA VAL A 957 47.96 -39.49 -18.56
C VAL A 957 46.72 -39.64 -19.44
N THR A 958 45.94 -38.59 -19.71
CA THR A 958 44.62 -38.69 -20.36
C THR A 958 44.51 -37.80 -21.60
N LYS A 959 44.52 -38.42 -22.79
CA LYS A 959 43.86 -37.86 -23.98
C LYS A 959 42.39 -38.25 -23.90
N CYS A 960 41.48 -37.31 -23.72
CA CYS A 960 40.05 -37.57 -23.92
C CYS A 960 39.82 -38.07 -25.36
N ARG A 961 38.97 -39.09 -25.56
CA ARG A 961 38.56 -39.53 -26.90
C ARG A 961 37.39 -38.66 -27.39
N TYR A 962 37.31 -38.41 -28.69
CA TYR A 962 36.12 -37.73 -29.24
C TYR A 962 34.91 -38.67 -29.13
N PRO A 963 33.71 -38.14 -28.83
CA PRO A 963 32.49 -38.94 -28.74
C PRO A 963 32.13 -39.49 -30.13
N GLU A 964 31.91 -40.80 -30.19
CA GLU A 964 31.67 -41.56 -31.43
C GLU A 964 30.26 -42.19 -31.45
N ASP A 965 29.60 -42.34 -30.29
CA ASP A 965 28.28 -42.98 -30.23
C ASP A 965 27.31 -42.36 -29.19
N ILE A 966 26.08 -42.88 -29.18
CA ILE A 966 25.00 -42.35 -28.34
C ILE A 966 25.25 -42.61 -26.83
N PHE A 967 26.06 -43.60 -26.48
CA PHE A 967 26.42 -43.86 -25.08
C PHE A 967 27.37 -42.79 -24.55
N ASP A 968 28.18 -42.18 -25.42
CA ASP A 968 29.01 -41.01 -25.06
C ASP A 968 28.16 -39.77 -24.73
N VAL A 969 27.00 -39.62 -25.38
CA VAL A 969 26.02 -38.57 -25.05
C VAL A 969 25.39 -38.79 -23.68
N VAL A 970 25.09 -40.05 -23.35
CA VAL A 970 24.54 -40.41 -22.03
C VAL A 970 25.55 -40.09 -20.93
N GLU A 971 26.81 -40.47 -21.10
CA GLU A 971 27.88 -40.16 -20.15
C GLU A 971 28.08 -38.65 -19.96
N MET A 972 27.90 -37.87 -21.03
CA MET A 972 27.92 -36.42 -20.95
C MET A 972 26.70 -35.84 -20.19
N LEU A 973 25.50 -36.38 -20.39
CA LEU A 973 24.30 -35.93 -19.67
C LEU A 973 24.35 -36.28 -18.18
N GLU A 974 24.93 -37.43 -17.83
CA GLU A 974 25.20 -37.83 -16.44
C GLU A 974 26.21 -36.88 -15.76
N TYR A 975 27.18 -36.36 -16.50
CA TYR A 975 28.07 -35.31 -16.01
C TYR A 975 27.35 -33.98 -15.78
N LEU A 976 26.54 -33.53 -16.75
CA LEU A 976 25.79 -32.28 -16.66
C LEU A 976 24.70 -32.31 -15.57
N SER A 977 24.15 -33.48 -15.27
CA SER A 977 23.20 -33.69 -14.17
C SER A 977 23.88 -33.80 -12.80
N GLY A 978 25.21 -33.94 -12.76
CA GLY A 978 26.00 -34.14 -11.54
C GLY A 978 26.00 -35.57 -11.01
N GLU A 979 25.50 -36.54 -11.79
CA GLU A 979 25.50 -37.97 -11.45
C GLU A 979 26.88 -38.63 -11.66
N LYS A 980 27.74 -38.08 -12.53
CA LYS A 980 29.14 -38.49 -12.73
C LYS A 980 30.14 -37.36 -12.47
N GLY A 981 31.32 -37.73 -11.94
CA GLY A 981 32.43 -36.78 -11.71
C GLY A 981 33.29 -36.55 -12.97
N TYR A 982 33.94 -35.38 -13.06
CA TYR A 982 34.76 -35.00 -14.23
C TYR A 982 35.87 -36.00 -14.60
N GLY A 983 36.42 -36.72 -13.62
CA GLY A 983 37.47 -37.74 -13.81
C GLY A 983 36.98 -39.12 -14.24
N GLU A 984 35.65 -39.33 -14.31
CA GLU A 984 35.03 -40.59 -14.73
C GLU A 984 34.65 -40.58 -16.22
N ILE A 985 34.84 -39.44 -16.89
CA ILE A 985 34.40 -39.20 -18.27
C ILE A 985 35.57 -39.49 -19.21
N GLY A 986 35.42 -40.50 -20.06
CA GLY A 986 36.45 -40.86 -21.05
C GLY A 986 36.49 -39.95 -22.28
N VAL A 987 35.59 -38.96 -22.35
CA VAL A 987 35.11 -38.38 -23.61
C VAL A 987 35.18 -36.84 -23.61
N CYS A 988 35.50 -36.21 -24.74
CA CYS A 988 35.56 -34.75 -24.87
C CYS A 988 34.15 -34.13 -24.78
N VAL A 989 33.85 -33.44 -23.68
CA VAL A 989 32.53 -32.86 -23.35
C VAL A 989 32.26 -31.46 -23.93
N ASP A 990 33.13 -30.93 -24.81
CA ASP A 990 32.91 -29.65 -25.51
C ASP A 990 33.02 -29.93 -27.01
N ALA A 991 31.91 -30.41 -27.56
CA ALA A 991 31.83 -30.94 -28.91
C ALA A 991 31.59 -29.85 -29.95
N ASN A 992 31.09 -28.69 -29.52
CA ASN A 992 30.82 -27.53 -30.37
C ASN A 992 31.96 -26.48 -30.35
N ASN A 993 32.99 -26.67 -29.51
CA ASN A 993 34.13 -25.76 -29.31
C ASN A 993 33.72 -24.35 -28.86
N ASP A 994 32.61 -24.21 -28.13
CA ASP A 994 32.13 -22.92 -27.60
C ASP A 994 32.85 -22.52 -26.29
N GLY A 995 33.67 -23.43 -25.74
CA GLY A 995 34.48 -23.20 -24.54
C GLY A 995 33.72 -23.47 -23.23
N PHE A 996 32.45 -23.87 -23.31
CA PHE A 996 31.60 -24.28 -22.20
C PHE A 996 31.30 -25.78 -22.32
N GLU A 997 30.89 -26.41 -21.23
CA GLU A 997 30.43 -27.80 -21.23
C GLU A 997 28.97 -27.75 -20.82
N ASN A 998 28.10 -27.86 -21.81
CA ASN A 998 26.68 -27.56 -21.63
C ASN A 998 25.81 -28.46 -22.50
N LEU A 999 24.49 -28.33 -22.37
CA LEU A 999 23.55 -29.17 -23.10
C LEU A 999 23.70 -29.05 -24.63
N SER A 1000 24.18 -27.91 -25.15
CA SER A 1000 24.42 -27.68 -26.57
C SER A 1000 25.51 -28.58 -27.15
N ASP A 1001 26.48 -28.99 -26.35
CA ASP A 1001 27.50 -29.96 -26.77
C ASP A 1001 26.91 -31.35 -26.96
N ALA A 1002 26.03 -31.80 -26.05
CA ALA A 1002 25.32 -33.06 -26.17
C ALA A 1002 24.46 -33.08 -27.46
N LEU A 1003 23.81 -31.96 -27.77
CA LEU A 1003 23.06 -31.77 -29.02
C LEU A 1003 23.96 -31.82 -30.27
N GLU A 1004 25.16 -31.24 -30.23
CA GLU A 1004 26.13 -31.29 -31.33
C GLU A 1004 26.64 -32.72 -31.57
N ILE A 1005 26.89 -33.48 -30.50
CA ILE A 1005 27.27 -34.90 -30.59
C ILE A 1005 26.15 -35.72 -31.23
N ILE A 1006 24.90 -35.56 -30.76
CA ILE A 1006 23.72 -36.20 -31.36
C ILE A 1006 23.64 -35.85 -32.85
N THR A 1007 23.88 -34.59 -33.20
CA THR A 1007 23.81 -34.11 -34.60
C THR A 1007 24.91 -34.73 -35.47
N LYS A 1008 26.12 -34.94 -34.94
CA LYS A 1008 27.20 -35.64 -35.65
C LYS A 1008 26.88 -37.12 -35.86
N ILE A 1009 26.43 -37.81 -34.81
CA ILE A 1009 26.04 -39.24 -34.90
C ILE A 1009 24.91 -39.40 -35.92
N MET A 1010 23.89 -38.54 -35.88
CA MET A 1010 22.77 -38.54 -36.83
C MET A 1010 23.15 -38.24 -38.29
N ARG A 1011 24.36 -37.70 -38.55
CA ARG A 1011 24.85 -37.45 -39.91
C ARG A 1011 25.68 -38.60 -40.48
N GLU A 1012 26.18 -39.49 -39.63
CA GLU A 1012 26.99 -40.65 -40.03
C GLU A 1012 26.17 -41.94 -40.20
N TYR A 1013 24.88 -41.91 -39.79
CA TYR A 1013 23.85 -42.92 -40.07
C TYR A 1013 22.81 -42.37 -41.06
#